data_AF-A0A969T5S1-F1
#
_entry.id   AF-A0A969T5S1-F1
#
_cell.length_a   1.000
_cell.length_b   1.000
_cell.length_c   1.000
_cell.angle_alpha   90.00
_cell.angle_beta   90.00
_cell.angle_gamma   90.00
#
_symmetry.space_group_name_H-M   'P 1'
#
loop_
_entity.id
_entity.type
_entity.pdbx_description
1 polymer ?
#
loop_
_entity_poly.entity_id
_entity_poly.type
_entity_poly.pdbx_seq_one_letter_code
_entity_poly.pdbx_strand_id
1 'polypeptide(L)'
;MVNATRETKLKYAKSFNVKLKTKPNEGLLVIEKGSSSDDKSGKLSGLVHIVDNSFQYPSSYLNFDGTQFYFAKSITTNNQSSSVTSGQVIMTNNVSQLLTISPVIDVYNAVQPGTGNDAREFNLCHVVNENTGLASALQFKFINFSATAKPATSFISGKKITLDATLTATIENASHATINIGNLVLENNKIDPISGNQPIQVTLKDGASVYSADAKPWQIEAYDWVVDPQQGGLVSKNCMLRTGKLDIPVKEFNLRSDFAYVGEVDTKGINLGGFPVQVASTAKVCFGYNQSTGSDKKGHWQLIIFPGSAQPPGIVKNLPHLSGDLQIETISLLSNGEDVFGIGPGATQMQLYNTVSFKPLLLSTIPDGFVLSGGVNFDIPNVKQGLGTRLSYSKSSGNYDLFVDPIDINFQGLGNVLFKPDLYKNLNETKQAFDENARRFTAYGTVEEPGLLEPVQVLLTYDAKFKNTKIIHSPLTPNQTIKIGNANTYLSNINCAMNADIKNWDYLTFKGDLDGFGDDQMDKNNRRLSFTVFGEIKATNQQFKANSISTPFGGLDITYEKGRLLGSLNMENFPLGTTTVSGVANMLMDKDGWAFYSSATAKNVPVPEPATVNAGVLIGNYSSVTNEMKNTVLTYAINKEIPNTFKVNGLKGFYMIAGRDLPLKGLDIDINVIVARAYVEVPMAGVDASFYMNFANGQTDFGGGMDGGIKVLFGLGAITCTSLSGSALATIGIHGGYEGGRVKLEGKQAFSTSLTIKQGVPVLKGCKTVFSETFGVSGGFEFKALPHHEVNFYID
;
A
#
# COMPACT_ATOMS: atom_id res chain seq x y z
N MET A 1 -30.07 -20.54 -101.16
CA MET A 1 -30.06 -20.14 -99.74
C MET A 1 -29.56 -21.31 -98.92
N VAL A 2 -28.32 -21.25 -98.45
CA VAL A 2 -27.79 -22.22 -97.47
C VAL A 2 -28.27 -21.73 -96.10
N ASN A 3 -28.95 -22.59 -95.34
CA ASN A 3 -29.42 -22.28 -93.98
C ASN A 3 -28.27 -21.73 -93.15
N ALA A 4 -28.32 -20.44 -92.85
CA ALA A 4 -27.24 -19.74 -92.18
C ALA A 4 -27.34 -20.01 -90.67
N THR A 5 -26.45 -20.87 -90.18
CA THR A 5 -26.37 -21.20 -88.75
C THR A 5 -25.80 -20.03 -87.97
N ARG A 6 -26.52 -19.61 -86.92
CA ARG A 6 -26.03 -18.61 -85.95
C ARG A 6 -24.96 -19.16 -85.01
N GLU A 7 -24.80 -20.48 -84.97
CA GLU A 7 -23.88 -21.17 -84.07
C GLU A 7 -23.33 -22.45 -84.73
N THR A 8 -22.12 -22.87 -84.37
CA THR A 8 -21.49 -24.11 -84.87
C THR A 8 -20.70 -24.80 -83.76
N LYS A 9 -20.82 -26.13 -83.66
CA LYS A 9 -20.03 -26.95 -82.72
C LYS A 9 -18.71 -27.34 -83.36
N LEU A 10 -17.62 -27.19 -82.62
CA LEU A 10 -16.25 -27.48 -83.04
C LEU A 10 -15.52 -28.26 -81.94
N LYS A 11 -14.33 -28.76 -82.26
CA LYS A 11 -13.40 -29.32 -81.26
C LYS A 11 -12.12 -28.49 -81.22
N TYR A 12 -11.72 -28.04 -80.04
CA TYR A 12 -10.40 -27.46 -79.80
C TYR A 12 -9.42 -28.55 -79.35
N ALA A 13 -8.26 -28.63 -79.99
CA ALA A 13 -7.20 -29.62 -79.73
C ALA A 13 -7.69 -31.08 -79.60
N LYS A 14 -8.77 -31.42 -80.33
CA LYS A 14 -9.52 -32.70 -80.25
C LYS A 14 -10.03 -33.09 -78.85
N SER A 15 -9.88 -32.23 -77.85
CA SER A 15 -10.05 -32.57 -76.43
C SER A 15 -11.24 -31.84 -75.80
N PHE A 16 -11.51 -30.60 -76.23
CA PHE A 16 -12.62 -29.81 -75.69
C PHE A 16 -13.68 -29.57 -76.75
N ASN A 17 -14.95 -29.77 -76.38
CA ASN A 17 -16.07 -29.37 -77.23
C ASN A 17 -16.26 -27.86 -77.06
N VAL A 18 -16.19 -27.12 -78.16
CA VAL A 18 -16.39 -25.68 -78.16
C VAL A 18 -17.53 -25.30 -79.07
N LYS A 19 -18.20 -24.20 -78.75
CA LYS A 19 -19.31 -23.66 -79.53
C LYS A 19 -18.93 -22.26 -80.02
N LEU A 20 -18.97 -22.09 -81.34
CA LEU A 20 -18.78 -20.83 -82.01
C LEU A 20 -20.15 -20.16 -82.21
N LYS A 21 -20.29 -18.89 -81.84
CA LYS A 21 -21.46 -18.03 -82.10
C LYS A 21 -21.07 -16.82 -82.95
N THR A 22 -22.05 -16.21 -83.62
CA THR A 22 -21.85 -14.96 -84.38
C THR A 22 -21.31 -13.84 -83.50
N LYS A 23 -20.65 -12.85 -84.13
CA LYS A 23 -20.24 -11.65 -83.42
C LYS A 23 -21.45 -10.80 -83.03
N PRO A 24 -21.28 -9.88 -82.08
CA PRO A 24 -22.26 -8.84 -81.79
C PRO A 24 -22.72 -8.07 -83.02
N ASN A 25 -24.02 -7.87 -83.16
CA ASN A 25 -24.64 -7.16 -84.27
C ASN A 25 -24.47 -7.81 -85.66
N GLU A 26 -23.80 -8.97 -85.75
CA GLU A 26 -23.74 -9.79 -86.96
C GLU A 26 -24.83 -10.87 -86.89
N GLY A 27 -25.75 -10.88 -87.84
CA GLY A 27 -26.87 -11.83 -87.87
C GLY A 27 -26.49 -13.25 -88.27
N LEU A 28 -25.29 -13.45 -88.85
CA LEU A 28 -24.80 -14.69 -89.46
C LEU A 28 -23.29 -14.90 -89.18
N LEU A 29 -22.83 -16.16 -89.20
CA LEU A 29 -21.40 -16.47 -89.15
C LEU A 29 -20.73 -16.07 -90.47
N VAL A 30 -19.64 -15.31 -90.40
CA VAL A 30 -18.91 -14.84 -91.58
C VAL A 30 -17.69 -15.72 -91.83
N ILE A 31 -17.60 -16.26 -93.05
CA ILE A 31 -16.40 -16.93 -93.58
C ILE A 31 -15.76 -15.97 -94.58
N GLU A 32 -14.56 -15.51 -94.27
CA GLU A 32 -13.74 -14.63 -95.12
C GLU A 32 -12.77 -15.49 -95.92
N LYS A 33 -12.68 -15.30 -97.24
CA LYS A 33 -11.64 -15.93 -98.06
C LYS A 33 -10.31 -15.19 -97.85
N GLY A 34 -9.19 -15.90 -97.91
CA GLY A 34 -7.84 -15.37 -97.84
C GLY A 34 -7.56 -14.19 -98.78
N SER A 35 -6.61 -13.34 -98.40
CA SER A 35 -6.42 -11.98 -98.94
C SER A 35 -5.90 -11.91 -100.39
N SER A 36 -5.58 -13.05 -101.02
CA SER A 36 -5.05 -13.11 -102.40
C SER A 36 -5.69 -14.26 -103.20
N SER A 37 -5.61 -14.20 -104.53
CA SER A 37 -6.14 -15.24 -105.44
C SER A 37 -5.48 -16.60 -105.25
N ASP A 38 -4.24 -16.63 -104.77
CA ASP A 38 -3.46 -17.84 -104.50
C ASP A 38 -3.64 -18.36 -103.07
N ASP A 39 -4.26 -17.55 -102.19
CA ASP A 39 -4.55 -17.92 -100.82
C ASP A 39 -5.81 -18.78 -100.75
N LYS A 40 -5.58 -20.09 -100.58
CA LYS A 40 -6.64 -21.09 -100.35
C LYS A 40 -7.14 -21.10 -98.90
N SER A 41 -6.69 -20.17 -98.05
CA SER A 41 -7.20 -20.04 -96.69
C SER A 41 -8.61 -19.44 -96.65
N GLY A 42 -9.31 -19.76 -95.58
CA GLY A 42 -10.54 -19.10 -95.20
C GLY A 42 -10.56 -18.91 -93.70
N LYS A 43 -11.06 -17.78 -93.23
CA LYS A 43 -11.16 -17.38 -91.84
C LYS A 43 -12.62 -17.40 -91.42
N LEU A 44 -12.92 -18.21 -90.41
CA LEU A 44 -14.22 -18.21 -89.74
C LEU A 44 -14.06 -17.46 -88.41
N SER A 45 -14.90 -16.43 -88.20
CA SER A 45 -14.82 -15.50 -87.08
C SER A 45 -16.06 -15.58 -86.19
N GLY A 46 -15.90 -15.52 -84.87
CA GLY A 46 -17.01 -15.46 -83.92
C GLY A 46 -16.58 -15.67 -82.46
N LEU A 47 -17.54 -15.61 -81.54
CA LEU A 47 -17.33 -15.88 -80.11
C LEU A 47 -17.20 -17.39 -79.87
N VAL A 48 -16.09 -17.85 -79.31
CA VAL A 48 -15.88 -19.27 -78.98
C VAL A 48 -15.96 -19.47 -77.48
N HIS A 49 -16.76 -20.43 -77.02
CA HIS A 49 -16.76 -20.88 -75.63
C HIS A 49 -16.70 -22.40 -75.47
N ILE A 50 -16.18 -22.86 -74.33
CA ILE A 50 -16.17 -24.28 -73.94
C ILE A 50 -17.58 -24.72 -73.54
N VAL A 51 -17.98 -25.92 -73.96
CA VAL A 51 -19.28 -26.53 -73.61
C VAL A 51 -19.11 -27.43 -72.38
N ASP A 52 -20.11 -27.41 -71.48
CA ASP A 52 -20.11 -28.06 -70.16
C ASP A 52 -19.68 -29.55 -70.16
N ASN A 53 -19.96 -30.29 -71.24
CA ASN A 53 -19.58 -31.71 -71.35
C ASN A 53 -18.08 -31.96 -71.60
N SER A 54 -17.26 -30.90 -71.67
CA SER A 54 -15.81 -30.99 -71.86
C SER A 54 -15.05 -31.23 -70.56
N PHE A 55 -15.73 -31.16 -69.40
CA PHE A 55 -15.15 -31.36 -68.08
C PHE A 55 -15.70 -32.64 -67.45
N GLN A 56 -14.85 -33.57 -67.03
CA GLN A 56 -15.25 -34.78 -66.29
C GLN A 56 -14.67 -34.76 -64.87
N TYR A 57 -14.95 -33.69 -64.14
CA TYR A 57 -14.61 -33.58 -62.71
C TYR A 57 -15.86 -33.82 -61.87
N PRO A 58 -15.76 -34.43 -60.68
CA PRO A 58 -16.85 -34.42 -59.72
C PRO A 58 -17.29 -32.99 -59.42
N SER A 59 -18.60 -32.73 -59.41
CA SER A 59 -19.15 -31.37 -59.20
C SER A 59 -18.83 -30.81 -57.80
N SER A 60 -18.54 -31.67 -56.83
CA SER A 60 -18.03 -31.30 -55.50
C SER A 60 -16.59 -30.78 -55.53
N TYR A 61 -15.86 -31.04 -56.62
CA TYR A 61 -14.44 -30.75 -56.76
C TYR A 61 -14.20 -29.54 -57.67
N LEU A 62 -14.90 -29.47 -58.79
CA LEU A 62 -14.87 -28.34 -59.71
C LEU A 62 -16.26 -28.18 -60.34
N ASN A 63 -16.85 -27.00 -60.24
CA ASN A 63 -18.15 -26.70 -60.82
C ASN A 63 -18.15 -25.26 -61.35
N PHE A 64 -18.59 -25.07 -62.59
CA PHE A 64 -18.57 -23.77 -63.25
C PHE A 64 -19.88 -22.97 -63.10
N ASP A 65 -20.86 -23.47 -62.35
CA ASP A 65 -22.13 -22.78 -62.01
C ASP A 65 -22.80 -22.09 -63.22
N GLY A 66 -22.81 -22.77 -64.37
CA GLY A 66 -23.43 -22.29 -65.61
C GLY A 66 -22.69 -21.14 -66.31
N THR A 67 -21.48 -20.77 -65.84
CA THR A 67 -20.65 -19.76 -66.50
C THR A 67 -19.98 -20.34 -67.75
N GLN A 68 -20.05 -19.57 -68.84
CA GLN A 68 -19.45 -19.95 -70.11
C GLN A 68 -18.02 -19.42 -70.21
N PHE A 69 -17.10 -20.31 -70.61
CA PHE A 69 -15.66 -20.06 -70.72
C PHE A 69 -15.36 -19.58 -72.13
N TYR A 70 -15.33 -18.27 -72.34
CA TYR A 70 -15.03 -17.68 -73.64
C TYR A 70 -13.52 -17.58 -73.87
N PHE A 71 -13.11 -17.82 -75.10
CA PHE A 71 -11.73 -17.62 -75.53
C PHE A 71 -11.50 -16.15 -75.92
N ALA A 72 -10.36 -15.60 -75.55
CA ALA A 72 -9.92 -14.25 -75.89
C ALA A 72 -8.52 -14.27 -76.50
N LYS A 73 -8.34 -13.59 -77.64
CA LYS A 73 -7.05 -13.49 -78.34
C LYS A 73 -6.10 -12.49 -77.67
N SER A 74 -6.63 -11.40 -77.14
CA SER A 74 -5.91 -10.38 -76.40
C SER A 74 -6.86 -9.74 -75.38
N ILE A 75 -6.29 -9.31 -74.24
CA ILE A 75 -7.02 -8.67 -73.15
C ILE A 75 -6.45 -7.27 -72.96
N THR A 76 -7.31 -6.26 -73.04
CA THR A 76 -6.95 -4.85 -72.81
C THR A 76 -7.69 -4.34 -71.57
N THR A 77 -6.95 -3.81 -70.60
CA THR A 77 -7.50 -3.22 -69.38
C THR A 77 -7.87 -1.76 -69.62
N ASN A 78 -9.15 -1.41 -69.55
CA ASN A 78 -9.57 -0.01 -69.57
C ASN A 78 -9.55 0.53 -68.14
N ASN A 79 -8.52 1.29 -67.78
CA ASN A 79 -8.54 2.10 -66.56
C ASN A 79 -9.41 3.35 -66.83
N GLN A 80 -10.73 3.26 -66.67
CA GLN A 80 -11.51 4.48 -66.51
C GLN A 80 -11.26 5.05 -65.12
N SER A 81 -10.37 6.05 -65.05
CA SER A 81 -10.23 6.90 -63.88
C SER A 81 -11.45 7.82 -63.80
N SER A 82 -12.40 7.50 -62.94
CA SER A 82 -13.45 8.45 -62.55
C SER A 82 -12.81 9.59 -61.75
N SER A 83 -12.65 10.76 -62.37
CA SER A 83 -12.31 11.99 -61.63
C SER A 83 -13.50 12.38 -60.75
N VAL A 84 -13.35 12.29 -59.43
CA VAL A 84 -14.34 12.80 -58.47
C VAL A 84 -13.76 14.02 -57.76
N THR A 85 -14.43 15.15 -57.94
CA THR A 85 -14.18 16.39 -57.20
C THR A 85 -14.69 16.23 -55.77
N SER A 86 -13.77 16.38 -54.81
CA SER A 86 -13.98 16.75 -53.38
C SER A 86 -15.12 16.08 -52.59
N GLY A 87 -14.74 15.22 -51.63
CA GLY A 87 -15.38 15.26 -50.30
C GLY A 87 -16.23 14.08 -49.83
N GLN A 88 -15.89 12.82 -50.13
CA GLN A 88 -16.23 11.65 -49.29
C GLN A 88 -15.57 10.39 -49.86
N VAL A 89 -14.55 9.87 -49.18
CA VAL A 89 -13.88 8.63 -49.58
C VAL A 89 -14.63 7.46 -48.95
N ILE A 90 -15.57 6.88 -49.71
CA ILE A 90 -16.00 5.50 -49.52
C ILE A 90 -15.13 4.67 -50.48
N MET A 91 -14.11 3.99 -49.95
CA MET A 91 -13.29 3.06 -50.73
C MET A 91 -14.09 1.78 -51.00
N THR A 92 -14.92 1.79 -52.04
CA THR A 92 -15.40 0.56 -52.67
C THR A 92 -14.31 0.04 -53.61
N ASN A 93 -13.46 -0.87 -53.11
CA ASN A 93 -12.48 -1.63 -53.89
C ASN A 93 -13.14 -2.68 -54.82
N ASN A 94 -14.22 -2.32 -55.49
CA ASN A 94 -14.89 -3.15 -56.50
C ASN A 94 -14.94 -2.39 -57.83
N VAL A 95 -13.81 -1.82 -58.28
CA VAL A 95 -13.68 -1.48 -59.69
C VAL A 95 -13.47 -2.79 -60.44
N SER A 96 -14.58 -3.43 -60.80
CA SER A 96 -14.57 -4.50 -61.79
C SER A 96 -13.77 -4.00 -62.99
N GLN A 97 -12.55 -4.51 -63.19
CA GLN A 97 -11.79 -4.24 -64.40
C GLN A 97 -12.63 -4.74 -65.57
N LEU A 98 -13.28 -3.81 -66.27
CA LEU A 98 -14.03 -4.10 -67.47
C LEU A 98 -13.01 -4.34 -68.57
N LEU A 99 -12.86 -5.60 -68.94
CA LEU A 99 -11.96 -6.02 -70.00
C LEU A 99 -12.67 -5.90 -71.34
N THR A 100 -12.07 -5.19 -72.29
CA THR A 100 -12.46 -5.29 -73.69
C THR A 100 -11.66 -6.43 -74.29
N ILE A 101 -12.35 -7.52 -74.62
CA ILE A 101 -11.74 -8.65 -75.31
C ILE A 101 -11.83 -8.45 -76.82
N SER A 102 -10.89 -9.02 -77.57
CA SER A 102 -11.10 -9.37 -78.98
C SER A 102 -11.54 -10.83 -79.02
N PRO A 103 -12.84 -11.13 -78.86
CA PRO A 103 -13.32 -12.51 -78.78
C PRO A 103 -13.34 -13.20 -80.15
N VAL A 104 -12.93 -12.48 -81.19
CA VAL A 104 -12.88 -12.98 -82.56
C VAL A 104 -11.67 -13.88 -82.71
N ILE A 105 -11.94 -15.18 -82.79
CA ILE A 105 -10.93 -16.18 -83.14
C ILE A 105 -11.03 -16.50 -84.61
N ASP A 106 -9.88 -16.52 -85.26
CA ASP A 106 -9.71 -17.01 -86.63
C ASP A 106 -9.59 -18.54 -86.55
N VAL A 107 -10.72 -19.23 -86.71
CA VAL A 107 -10.79 -20.69 -86.50
C VAL A 107 -10.08 -21.47 -87.61
N TYR A 108 -9.84 -20.84 -88.77
CA TYR A 108 -9.09 -21.41 -89.89
C TYR A 108 -8.14 -20.35 -90.48
N ASN A 109 -6.88 -20.71 -90.69
CA ASN A 109 -5.92 -19.97 -91.51
C ASN A 109 -4.97 -21.00 -92.15
N ALA A 110 -5.04 -21.19 -93.47
CA ALA A 110 -4.42 -22.30 -94.19
C ALA A 110 -2.91 -22.13 -94.46
N VAL A 111 -2.25 -21.14 -93.85
CA VAL A 111 -0.79 -20.97 -93.97
C VAL A 111 -0.02 -22.16 -93.32
N GLN A 112 -0.68 -22.96 -92.46
CA GLN A 112 -0.28 -24.32 -92.08
C GLN A 112 -1.56 -25.15 -91.90
N PRO A 113 -1.78 -26.27 -92.62
CA PRO A 113 -2.89 -27.18 -92.35
C PRO A 113 -2.64 -27.86 -91.01
N GLY A 114 -3.16 -27.27 -89.93
CA GLY A 114 -3.07 -27.82 -88.58
C GLY A 114 -3.65 -29.23 -88.55
N THR A 115 -2.83 -30.20 -88.17
CA THR A 115 -3.16 -31.63 -88.02
C THR A 115 -4.13 -31.92 -86.86
N GLY A 116 -4.77 -30.88 -86.33
CA GLY A 116 -5.46 -30.85 -85.05
C GLY A 116 -4.51 -30.84 -83.85
N ASN A 117 -3.22 -30.55 -84.06
CA ASN A 117 -2.18 -30.43 -83.02
C ASN A 117 -1.71 -28.99 -82.75
N ASP A 118 -2.22 -27.98 -83.47
CA ASP A 118 -1.81 -26.58 -83.27
C ASP A 118 -2.43 -26.03 -81.98
N ALA A 119 -1.72 -26.20 -80.87
CA ALA A 119 -2.05 -25.65 -79.56
C ALA A 119 -1.83 -24.14 -79.55
N ARG A 120 -2.70 -23.38 -80.25
CA ARG A 120 -2.76 -21.93 -80.08
C ARG A 120 -3.30 -21.63 -78.69
N GLU A 121 -2.57 -20.81 -77.95
CA GLU A 121 -2.98 -20.33 -76.64
C GLU A 121 -4.09 -19.28 -76.78
N PHE A 122 -5.11 -19.40 -75.95
CA PHE A 122 -6.17 -18.40 -75.83
C PHE A 122 -6.40 -18.08 -74.36
N ASN A 123 -6.54 -16.79 -74.02
CA ASN A 123 -6.95 -16.41 -72.68
C ASN A 123 -8.42 -16.81 -72.44
N LEU A 124 -8.79 -17.02 -71.18
CA LEU A 124 -10.13 -17.44 -70.79
C LEU A 124 -10.83 -16.36 -69.96
N CYS A 125 -12.09 -16.07 -70.28
CA CYS A 125 -12.88 -15.05 -69.59
C CYS A 125 -14.38 -15.39 -69.55
N HIS A 126 -15.12 -14.71 -68.68
CA HIS A 126 -16.58 -14.69 -68.72
C HIS A 126 -17.05 -13.47 -69.51
N VAL A 127 -17.97 -13.64 -70.46
CA VAL A 127 -18.56 -12.53 -71.22
C VAL A 127 -19.82 -12.06 -70.50
N VAL A 128 -19.77 -10.85 -69.96
CA VAL A 128 -20.85 -10.19 -69.21
C VAL A 128 -21.92 -9.64 -70.16
N ASN A 129 -21.50 -9.14 -71.32
CA ASN A 129 -22.39 -8.64 -72.35
C ASN A 129 -21.85 -9.07 -73.72
N GLU A 130 -22.54 -10.04 -74.34
CA GLU A 130 -22.19 -10.55 -75.66
C GLU A 130 -22.12 -9.38 -76.65
N ASN A 131 -23.09 -8.46 -76.67
CA ASN A 131 -23.21 -7.37 -77.64
C ASN A 131 -22.09 -6.33 -77.62
N THR A 132 -21.44 -6.14 -76.47
CA THR A 132 -20.36 -5.15 -76.33
C THR A 132 -18.98 -5.80 -76.21
N GLY A 133 -18.91 -7.13 -76.20
CA GLY A 133 -17.66 -7.85 -75.94
C GLY A 133 -17.09 -7.57 -74.56
N LEU A 134 -17.94 -7.19 -73.61
CA LEU A 134 -17.54 -6.86 -72.25
C LEU A 134 -17.30 -8.14 -71.46
N ALA A 135 -16.12 -8.27 -70.86
CA ALA A 135 -15.73 -9.47 -70.12
C ALA A 135 -15.33 -9.17 -68.66
N SER A 136 -15.42 -10.19 -67.83
CA SER A 136 -15.01 -10.21 -66.43
C SER A 136 -14.24 -11.50 -66.10
N ALA A 137 -13.76 -11.58 -64.86
CA ALA A 137 -13.16 -12.78 -64.30
C ALA A 137 -14.12 -13.98 -64.37
N LEU A 138 -13.58 -15.15 -64.69
CA LEU A 138 -14.36 -16.40 -64.64
C LEU A 138 -14.78 -16.66 -63.19
N GLN A 139 -16.03 -17.04 -62.98
CA GLN A 139 -16.56 -17.40 -61.67
C GLN A 139 -16.83 -18.90 -61.65
N PHE A 140 -16.38 -19.60 -60.61
CA PHE A 140 -16.55 -21.04 -60.50
C PHE A 140 -16.47 -21.46 -59.03
N LYS A 141 -16.67 -22.75 -58.78
CA LYS A 141 -16.45 -23.39 -57.50
C LYS A 141 -15.32 -24.39 -57.62
N PHE A 142 -14.40 -24.34 -56.67
CA PHE A 142 -13.31 -25.30 -56.54
C PHE A 142 -13.30 -25.79 -55.10
N ILE A 143 -13.37 -27.11 -54.88
CA ILE A 143 -13.45 -27.74 -53.55
C ILE A 143 -14.46 -27.05 -52.61
N ASN A 144 -15.62 -26.67 -53.15
CA ASN A 144 -16.70 -25.88 -52.54
C ASN A 144 -16.43 -24.39 -52.24
N PHE A 145 -15.22 -23.87 -52.50
CA PHE A 145 -14.95 -22.43 -52.42
C PHE A 145 -15.53 -21.73 -53.63
N SER A 146 -16.10 -20.55 -53.41
CA SER A 146 -16.29 -19.60 -54.50
C SER A 146 -14.92 -19.15 -55.01
N ALA A 147 -14.72 -19.24 -56.31
CA ALA A 147 -13.44 -18.99 -56.95
C ALA A 147 -13.60 -18.05 -58.14
N THR A 148 -12.59 -17.21 -58.35
CA THR A 148 -12.48 -16.34 -59.52
C THR A 148 -11.18 -16.61 -60.25
N ALA A 149 -11.16 -16.60 -61.59
CA ALA A 149 -9.92 -16.69 -62.36
C ALA A 149 -9.63 -15.39 -63.11
N LYS A 150 -8.41 -14.87 -62.96
CA LYS A 150 -7.97 -13.63 -63.62
C LYS A 150 -7.81 -13.87 -65.13
N PRO A 151 -8.55 -13.15 -65.99
CA PRO A 151 -8.53 -13.45 -67.42
C PRO A 151 -7.17 -13.23 -68.09
N ALA A 152 -6.40 -12.23 -67.66
CA ALA A 152 -5.11 -11.87 -68.25
C ALA A 152 -4.04 -12.98 -68.13
N THR A 153 -4.19 -13.87 -67.16
CA THR A 153 -3.24 -14.93 -66.80
C THR A 153 -3.85 -16.33 -66.83
N SER A 154 -5.13 -16.43 -67.17
CA SER A 154 -5.85 -17.70 -67.34
C SER A 154 -5.98 -18.02 -68.82
N PHE A 155 -5.57 -19.21 -69.24
CA PHE A 155 -5.50 -19.58 -70.65
C PHE A 155 -5.76 -21.06 -70.90
N ILE A 156 -6.06 -21.38 -72.15
CA ILE A 156 -6.15 -22.74 -72.68
C ILE A 156 -5.07 -22.94 -73.75
N SER A 157 -4.31 -24.02 -73.64
CA SER A 157 -3.30 -24.40 -74.62
C SER A 157 -3.26 -25.92 -74.80
N GLY A 158 -3.64 -26.39 -75.99
CA GLY A 158 -3.70 -27.81 -76.31
C GLY A 158 -4.74 -28.54 -75.43
N LYS A 159 -4.27 -29.46 -74.58
CA LYS A 159 -5.14 -30.23 -73.66
C LYS A 159 -5.23 -29.65 -72.25
N LYS A 160 -4.52 -28.55 -71.98
CA LYS A 160 -4.39 -27.96 -70.65
C LYS A 160 -5.19 -26.66 -70.56
N ILE A 161 -5.90 -26.50 -69.45
CA ILE A 161 -6.50 -25.23 -69.03
C ILE A 161 -5.77 -24.78 -67.77
N THR A 162 -5.26 -23.56 -67.78
CA THR A 162 -4.60 -22.92 -66.64
C THR A 162 -5.47 -21.76 -66.16
N LEU A 163 -5.87 -21.78 -64.89
CA LEU A 163 -6.67 -20.71 -64.29
C LEU A 163 -5.86 -20.06 -63.15
N ASP A 164 -5.56 -18.76 -63.24
CA ASP A 164 -4.98 -17.99 -62.13
C ASP A 164 -6.09 -17.69 -61.12
N ALA A 165 -6.26 -18.60 -60.18
CA ALA A 165 -7.45 -18.73 -59.36
C ALA A 165 -7.28 -18.07 -57.99
N THR A 166 -8.30 -17.33 -57.58
CA THR A 166 -8.45 -16.75 -56.25
C THR A 166 -9.69 -17.31 -55.59
N LEU A 167 -9.53 -17.94 -54.43
CA LEU A 167 -10.60 -18.54 -53.63
C LEU A 167 -11.08 -17.56 -52.56
N THR A 168 -12.37 -17.63 -52.24
CA THR A 168 -12.99 -16.88 -51.15
C THR A 168 -13.56 -17.84 -50.13
N ALA A 169 -13.23 -17.62 -48.85
CA ALA A 169 -13.81 -18.33 -47.71
C ALA A 169 -14.52 -17.36 -46.76
N THR A 170 -15.62 -17.84 -46.18
CA THR A 170 -16.41 -17.12 -45.18
C THR A 170 -16.42 -17.94 -43.91
N ILE A 171 -15.67 -17.50 -42.91
CA ILE A 171 -15.59 -18.16 -41.61
C ILE A 171 -16.41 -17.34 -40.62
N GLU A 172 -17.27 -18.00 -39.84
CA GLU A 172 -18.06 -17.36 -38.80
C GLU A 172 -17.14 -16.63 -37.80
N ASN A 173 -17.50 -15.42 -37.39
CA ASN A 173 -16.73 -14.60 -36.45
C ASN A 173 -15.29 -14.30 -36.92
N ALA A 174 -15.04 -14.27 -38.24
CA ALA A 174 -13.77 -13.85 -38.84
C ALA A 174 -13.96 -12.98 -40.09
N SER A 175 -12.87 -12.43 -40.62
CA SER A 175 -12.84 -11.74 -41.91
C SER A 175 -13.02 -12.73 -43.06
N HIS A 176 -13.56 -12.26 -44.19
CA HIS A 176 -13.48 -13.03 -45.44
C HIS A 176 -12.00 -13.26 -45.77
N ALA A 177 -11.65 -14.51 -46.06
CA ALA A 177 -10.30 -14.86 -46.47
C ALA A 177 -10.27 -14.96 -48.00
N THR A 178 -9.34 -14.25 -48.62
CA THR A 178 -9.13 -14.26 -50.07
C THR A 178 -7.75 -14.88 -50.34
N ILE A 179 -7.73 -16.04 -50.97
CA ILE A 179 -6.52 -16.84 -51.15
C ILE A 179 -6.23 -16.95 -52.64
N ASN A 180 -5.14 -16.33 -53.09
CA ASN A 180 -4.64 -16.58 -54.44
C ASN A 180 -3.90 -17.91 -54.46
N ILE A 181 -4.47 -18.92 -55.12
CA ILE A 181 -3.87 -20.24 -55.24
C ILE A 181 -2.97 -20.36 -56.49
N GLY A 182 -2.87 -19.29 -57.27
CA GLY A 182 -2.10 -19.25 -58.50
C GLY A 182 -2.71 -20.15 -59.57
N ASN A 183 -1.85 -20.82 -60.33
CA ASN A 183 -2.24 -21.60 -61.49
C ASN A 183 -2.89 -22.93 -61.11
N LEU A 184 -4.22 -22.98 -61.20
CA LEU A 184 -5.01 -24.21 -61.22
C LEU A 184 -4.94 -24.82 -62.64
N VAL A 185 -4.17 -25.90 -62.80
CA VAL A 185 -3.98 -26.58 -64.10
C VAL A 185 -4.88 -27.82 -64.19
N LEU A 186 -5.70 -27.86 -65.24
CA LEU A 186 -6.65 -28.92 -65.54
C LEU A 186 -6.18 -29.69 -66.79
N GLU A 187 -5.94 -31.00 -66.67
CA GLU A 187 -5.49 -31.86 -67.78
C GLU A 187 -6.02 -33.30 -67.66
N ASN A 188 -6.64 -33.83 -68.73
CA ASN A 188 -7.08 -35.24 -68.84
C ASN A 188 -7.83 -35.77 -67.58
N ASN A 189 -8.73 -34.95 -67.03
CA ASN A 189 -9.50 -35.23 -65.80
C ASN A 189 -8.68 -35.26 -64.51
N LYS A 190 -7.48 -34.69 -64.51
CA LYS A 190 -6.64 -34.47 -63.33
C LYS A 190 -6.41 -32.98 -63.12
N ILE A 191 -6.24 -32.64 -61.86
CA ILE A 191 -5.80 -31.31 -61.44
C ILE A 191 -4.38 -31.49 -60.90
N ASP A 192 -3.44 -30.68 -61.38
CA ASP A 192 -2.07 -30.73 -60.88
C ASP A 192 -2.04 -30.34 -59.38
N PRO A 193 -1.12 -30.89 -58.57
CA PRO A 193 -1.01 -30.51 -57.16
C PRO A 193 -0.83 -29.01 -56.99
N ILE A 194 -1.55 -28.43 -56.03
CA ILE A 194 -1.53 -26.98 -55.76
C ILE A 194 -1.00 -26.75 -54.36
N SER A 195 0.00 -25.88 -54.26
CA SER A 195 0.61 -25.46 -53.01
C SER A 195 1.02 -24.00 -53.10
N GLY A 196 1.07 -23.30 -51.97
CA GLY A 196 1.52 -21.92 -51.93
C GLY A 196 2.48 -21.63 -50.79
N ASN A 197 3.38 -20.68 -51.03
CA ASN A 197 4.33 -20.16 -50.06
C ASN A 197 3.86 -18.85 -49.40
N GLN A 198 2.92 -18.14 -50.03
CA GLN A 198 2.30 -16.96 -49.43
C GLN A 198 1.35 -17.40 -48.32
N PRO A 199 1.48 -16.86 -47.10
CA PRO A 199 0.66 -17.29 -45.98
C PRO A 199 -0.82 -16.98 -46.23
N ILE A 200 -1.67 -17.95 -45.92
CA ILE A 200 -3.11 -17.68 -45.77
C ILE A 200 -3.26 -16.90 -44.47
N GLN A 201 -3.86 -15.72 -44.57
CA GLN A 201 -4.13 -14.86 -43.42
C GLN A 201 -5.63 -14.79 -43.14
N VAL A 202 -6.03 -15.19 -41.93
CA VAL A 202 -7.41 -15.09 -41.46
C VAL A 202 -7.44 -14.20 -40.24
N THR A 203 -8.01 -13.00 -40.37
CA THR A 203 -8.23 -12.10 -39.24
C THR A 203 -9.48 -12.52 -38.49
N LEU A 204 -9.33 -12.80 -37.20
CA LEU A 204 -10.41 -13.20 -36.32
C LEU A 204 -11.15 -11.94 -35.86
N LYS A 205 -12.48 -11.91 -36.05
CA LYS A 205 -13.28 -10.75 -35.69
C LYS A 205 -13.69 -10.85 -34.24
N ASP A 206 -13.53 -9.73 -33.55
CA ASP A 206 -14.04 -9.53 -32.21
C ASP A 206 -15.46 -8.94 -32.27
N GLY A 207 -16.31 -9.32 -31.32
CA GLY A 207 -17.70 -8.89 -31.23
C GLY A 207 -17.90 -7.47 -30.69
N ALA A 208 -16.89 -6.80 -30.10
CA ALA A 208 -17.03 -5.42 -29.61
C ALA A 208 -15.76 -4.73 -29.06
N SER A 209 -15.94 -3.44 -28.69
CA SER A 209 -15.10 -2.55 -27.87
C SER A 209 -13.74 -3.10 -27.45
N VAL A 210 -12.70 -2.64 -28.15
CA VAL A 210 -11.30 -2.93 -27.86
C VAL A 210 -10.96 -2.48 -26.43
N TYR A 211 -10.52 -3.41 -25.57
CA TYR A 211 -10.21 -3.14 -24.15
C TYR A 211 -8.92 -2.33 -23.97
N SER A 212 -7.98 -2.45 -24.90
CA SER A 212 -6.71 -1.71 -24.89
C SER A 212 -6.46 -1.04 -26.24
N ALA A 213 -6.00 0.22 -26.25
CA ALA A 213 -5.65 0.94 -27.47
C ALA A 213 -4.58 0.22 -28.32
N ASP A 214 -3.79 -0.66 -27.69
CA ASP A 214 -2.73 -1.44 -28.31
C ASP A 214 -3.16 -2.86 -28.74
N ALA A 215 -4.40 -3.26 -28.44
CA ALA A 215 -4.87 -4.59 -28.81
C ALA A 215 -5.04 -4.69 -30.34
N LYS A 216 -4.22 -5.54 -30.95
CA LYS A 216 -4.33 -5.88 -32.37
C LYS A 216 -5.33 -7.03 -32.55
N PRO A 217 -6.13 -7.03 -33.62
CA PRO A 217 -7.01 -8.15 -33.90
C PRO A 217 -6.18 -9.43 -34.08
N TRP A 218 -6.66 -10.52 -33.48
CA TRP A 218 -5.99 -11.81 -33.63
C TRP A 218 -6.00 -12.26 -35.10
N GLN A 219 -4.92 -12.88 -35.55
CA GLN A 219 -4.78 -13.37 -36.92
C GLN A 219 -4.14 -14.75 -36.93
N ILE A 220 -4.71 -15.67 -37.71
CA ILE A 220 -4.06 -16.95 -38.02
C ILE A 220 -3.32 -16.79 -39.34
N GLU A 221 -2.04 -17.14 -39.33
CA GLU A 221 -1.19 -17.22 -40.52
C GLU A 221 -0.82 -18.68 -40.78
N ALA A 222 -1.18 -19.20 -41.96
CA ALA A 222 -0.86 -20.57 -42.36
C ALA A 222 0.08 -20.57 -43.57
N TYR A 223 1.29 -21.06 -43.36
CA TYR A 223 2.39 -21.11 -44.32
C TYR A 223 2.45 -22.49 -45.00
N ASP A 224 3.16 -22.61 -46.12
CA ASP A 224 3.44 -23.90 -46.78
C ASP A 224 2.19 -24.77 -47.00
N TRP A 225 1.08 -24.14 -47.38
CA TRP A 225 -0.20 -24.80 -47.50
C TRP A 225 -0.29 -25.62 -48.80
N VAL A 226 -1.10 -26.67 -48.76
CA VAL A 226 -1.42 -27.53 -49.91
C VAL A 226 -2.93 -27.67 -50.04
N VAL A 227 -3.43 -27.80 -51.27
CA VAL A 227 -4.82 -28.19 -51.49
C VAL A 227 -4.94 -29.70 -51.23
N ASP A 228 -5.78 -30.08 -50.26
CA ASP A 228 -6.06 -31.48 -49.93
C ASP A 228 -7.56 -31.79 -50.15
N PRO A 229 -7.90 -32.51 -51.23
CA PRO A 229 -9.27 -32.91 -51.53
C PRO A 229 -9.87 -33.92 -50.54
N GLN A 230 -9.03 -34.75 -49.90
CA GLN A 230 -9.48 -35.81 -49.00
C GLN A 230 -9.82 -35.24 -47.62
N GLN A 231 -8.98 -34.32 -47.13
CA GLN A 231 -9.28 -33.56 -45.92
C GLN A 231 -10.31 -32.45 -46.17
N GLY A 232 -10.45 -32.04 -47.43
CA GLY A 232 -11.34 -31.00 -47.89
C GLY A 232 -10.80 -29.63 -47.48
N GLY A 233 -10.17 -28.92 -48.41
CA GLY A 233 -9.72 -27.55 -48.19
C GLY A 233 -8.25 -27.28 -48.51
N LEU A 234 -7.72 -26.25 -47.85
CA LEU A 234 -6.31 -25.87 -47.87
C LEU A 234 -5.72 -26.22 -46.51
N VAL A 235 -4.75 -27.13 -46.50
CA VAL A 235 -4.15 -27.68 -45.28
C VAL A 235 -2.73 -27.15 -45.11
N SER A 236 -2.38 -26.76 -43.88
CA SER A 236 -1.03 -26.37 -43.47
C SER A 236 -0.66 -27.03 -42.15
N LYS A 237 0.63 -27.35 -42.00
CA LYS A 237 1.25 -27.82 -40.75
C LYS A 237 2.23 -26.81 -40.14
N ASN A 238 2.31 -25.61 -40.73
CA ASN A 238 3.19 -24.53 -40.31
C ASN A 238 2.35 -23.28 -40.10
N CYS A 239 1.79 -23.12 -38.90
CA CYS A 239 0.82 -22.08 -38.61
C CYS A 239 1.19 -21.28 -37.36
N MET A 240 0.77 -20.02 -37.34
CA MET A 240 0.98 -19.10 -36.23
C MET A 240 -0.30 -18.34 -35.91
N LEU A 241 -0.71 -18.34 -34.65
CA LEU A 241 -1.72 -17.44 -34.11
C LEU A 241 -1.03 -16.17 -33.59
N ARG A 242 -1.23 -15.06 -34.29
CA ARG A 242 -0.77 -13.73 -33.90
C ARG A 242 -1.80 -13.09 -32.98
N THR A 243 -1.49 -12.96 -31.70
CA THR A 243 -2.39 -12.32 -30.73
C THR A 243 -2.11 -10.82 -30.52
N GLY A 244 -1.03 -10.31 -31.12
CA GLY A 244 -0.53 -8.96 -30.91
C GLY A 244 0.40 -8.81 -29.69
N LYS A 245 0.24 -9.66 -28.66
CA LYS A 245 1.12 -9.73 -27.48
C LYS A 245 2.07 -10.93 -27.52
N LEU A 246 1.57 -12.07 -27.98
CA LEU A 246 2.29 -13.33 -28.07
C LEU A 246 1.97 -14.03 -29.39
N ASP A 247 3.00 -14.53 -30.06
CA ASP A 247 2.84 -15.39 -31.22
C ASP A 247 2.83 -16.84 -30.76
N ILE A 248 1.74 -17.55 -31.08
CA ILE A 248 1.46 -18.89 -30.58
C ILE A 248 1.45 -19.87 -31.75
N PRO A 249 2.43 -20.79 -31.86
CA PRO A 249 2.45 -21.77 -32.94
C PRO A 249 1.22 -22.68 -32.89
N VAL A 250 0.72 -23.07 -34.06
CA VAL A 250 -0.39 -24.01 -34.22
C VAL A 250 0.09 -25.16 -35.12
N LYS A 251 -0.15 -26.41 -34.69
CA LYS A 251 0.38 -27.59 -35.39
C LYS A 251 -0.31 -27.88 -36.73
N GLU A 252 -1.57 -27.49 -36.88
CA GLU A 252 -2.36 -27.80 -38.06
C GLU A 252 -3.43 -26.73 -38.29
N PHE A 253 -3.65 -26.40 -39.55
CA PHE A 253 -4.74 -25.53 -39.98
C PHE A 253 -5.35 -26.14 -41.24
N ASN A 254 -6.67 -26.30 -41.25
CA ASN A 254 -7.41 -26.68 -42.46
C ASN A 254 -8.50 -25.65 -42.72
N LEU A 255 -8.32 -24.87 -43.79
CA LEU A 255 -9.30 -23.91 -44.28
C LEU A 255 -10.25 -24.59 -45.27
N ARG A 256 -11.55 -24.50 -44.97
CA ARG A 256 -12.66 -24.81 -45.87
C ARG A 256 -13.39 -23.54 -46.28
N SER A 257 -14.32 -23.66 -47.23
CA SER A 257 -15.11 -22.53 -47.75
C SER A 257 -15.94 -21.83 -46.67
N ASP A 258 -16.36 -22.57 -45.65
CA ASP A 258 -17.33 -22.18 -44.61
C ASP A 258 -16.82 -22.36 -43.17
N PHE A 259 -15.63 -22.94 -43.01
CA PHE A 259 -15.09 -23.35 -41.71
C PHE A 259 -13.57 -23.34 -41.72
N ALA A 260 -12.96 -23.14 -40.55
CA ALA A 260 -11.52 -23.34 -40.37
C ALA A 260 -11.28 -24.23 -39.15
N TYR A 261 -10.58 -25.34 -39.36
CA TYR A 261 -10.06 -26.17 -38.28
C TYR A 261 -8.72 -25.61 -37.83
N VAL A 262 -8.56 -25.48 -36.51
CA VAL A 262 -7.31 -25.12 -35.85
C VAL A 262 -6.93 -26.30 -34.96
N GLY A 263 -5.79 -26.89 -35.25
CA GLY A 263 -5.26 -28.04 -34.52
C GLY A 263 -4.66 -27.64 -33.17
N GLU A 264 -3.83 -28.53 -32.63
CA GLU A 264 -3.20 -28.32 -31.32
C GLU A 264 -2.36 -27.03 -31.29
N VAL A 265 -2.59 -26.23 -30.25
CA VAL A 265 -1.90 -24.96 -30.00
C VAL A 265 -0.67 -25.24 -29.14
N ASP A 266 0.51 -24.80 -29.59
CA ASP A 266 1.73 -24.89 -28.81
C ASP A 266 1.76 -23.79 -27.75
N THR A 267 1.70 -24.19 -26.48
CA THR A 267 1.66 -23.27 -25.35
C THR A 267 3.05 -22.84 -24.87
N LYS A 268 4.13 -23.30 -25.55
CA LYS A 268 5.50 -22.85 -25.30
C LYS A 268 5.64 -21.37 -25.68
N GLY A 269 5.80 -20.50 -24.69
CA GLY A 269 5.98 -19.06 -24.89
C GLY A 269 5.01 -18.19 -24.10
N ILE A 270 4.01 -18.80 -23.45
CA ILE A 270 3.13 -18.09 -22.53
C ILE A 270 3.98 -17.50 -21.39
N ASN A 271 3.75 -16.22 -21.11
CA ASN A 271 4.46 -15.49 -20.08
C ASN A 271 3.50 -14.61 -19.28
N LEU A 272 3.88 -14.30 -18.05
CA LEU A 272 3.15 -13.45 -17.12
C LEU A 272 4.04 -12.24 -16.78
N GLY A 273 3.75 -11.08 -17.35
CA GLY A 273 4.58 -9.88 -17.17
C GLY A 273 6.05 -10.10 -17.59
N GLY A 274 6.28 -10.99 -18.57
CA GLY A 274 7.60 -11.42 -19.03
C GLY A 274 8.28 -12.54 -18.22
N PHE A 275 7.64 -13.09 -17.19
CA PHE A 275 8.06 -14.36 -16.59
C PHE A 275 7.52 -15.55 -17.39
N PRO A 276 8.36 -16.52 -17.81
CA PRO A 276 7.88 -17.70 -18.51
C PRO A 276 6.91 -18.53 -17.66
N VAL A 277 5.77 -18.89 -18.24
CA VAL A 277 4.81 -19.83 -17.64
C VAL A 277 5.10 -21.23 -18.19
N GLN A 278 5.47 -22.16 -17.30
CA GLN A 278 5.63 -23.57 -17.65
C GLN A 278 4.26 -24.22 -17.70
N VAL A 279 3.73 -24.44 -18.91
CA VAL A 279 2.46 -25.14 -19.09
C VAL A 279 2.66 -26.64 -18.98
N ALA A 280 1.85 -27.28 -18.13
CA ALA A 280 1.93 -28.72 -17.92
C ALA A 280 1.51 -29.49 -19.19
N SER A 281 2.22 -30.58 -19.52
CA SER A 281 1.88 -31.42 -20.69
C SER A 281 0.52 -32.11 -20.59
N THR A 282 -0.03 -32.20 -19.38
CA THR A 282 -1.38 -32.74 -19.10
C THR A 282 -2.46 -31.67 -19.10
N ALA A 283 -2.12 -30.39 -19.26
CA ALA A 283 -3.10 -29.31 -19.29
C ALA A 283 -4.04 -29.45 -20.49
N LYS A 284 -5.29 -29.06 -20.30
CA LYS A 284 -6.27 -29.00 -21.38
C LYS A 284 -6.22 -27.62 -22.01
N VAL A 285 -6.10 -27.57 -23.33
CA VAL A 285 -6.03 -26.35 -24.11
C VAL A 285 -7.24 -26.30 -25.03
N CYS A 286 -8.03 -25.23 -24.94
CA CYS A 286 -9.15 -24.99 -25.83
C CYS A 286 -8.99 -23.63 -26.50
N PHE A 287 -9.19 -23.61 -27.81
CA PHE A 287 -9.21 -22.39 -28.63
C PHE A 287 -10.54 -22.32 -29.37
N GLY A 288 -11.19 -21.16 -29.35
CA GLY A 288 -12.45 -20.96 -30.07
C GLY A 288 -13.14 -19.64 -29.77
N TYR A 289 -14.26 -19.39 -30.44
CA TYR A 289 -15.08 -18.20 -30.20
C TYR A 289 -16.08 -18.44 -29.08
N ASN A 290 -16.06 -17.60 -28.05
CA ASN A 290 -16.99 -17.62 -26.94
C ASN A 290 -17.93 -16.42 -27.06
N GLN A 291 -19.24 -16.66 -27.20
CA GLN A 291 -20.25 -15.63 -27.46
C GLN A 291 -20.48 -14.67 -26.28
N SER A 292 -20.09 -15.06 -25.05
CA SER A 292 -20.23 -14.20 -23.87
C SER A 292 -19.08 -14.47 -22.88
N THR A 293 -18.00 -13.72 -23.04
CA THR A 293 -16.81 -13.79 -22.17
C THR A 293 -16.25 -12.39 -21.91
N GLY A 294 -15.15 -12.30 -21.16
CA GLY A 294 -14.51 -11.04 -20.81
C GLY A 294 -15.29 -10.21 -19.79
N SER A 295 -14.76 -9.01 -19.53
CA SER A 295 -15.40 -8.03 -18.64
C SER A 295 -16.64 -7.38 -19.25
N ASP A 296 -16.70 -7.25 -20.59
CA ASP A 296 -17.81 -6.63 -21.31
C ASP A 296 -18.97 -7.59 -21.65
N LYS A 297 -18.78 -8.90 -21.40
CA LYS A 297 -19.74 -9.99 -21.65
C LYS A 297 -20.11 -10.21 -23.12
N LYS A 298 -19.24 -9.83 -24.04
CA LYS A 298 -19.47 -9.95 -25.47
C LYS A 298 -18.67 -11.12 -26.08
N GLY A 299 -18.79 -11.25 -27.39
CA GLY A 299 -18.20 -12.36 -28.13
C GLY A 299 -16.73 -12.12 -28.43
N HIS A 300 -15.85 -13.03 -27.99
CA HIS A 300 -14.41 -12.94 -28.19
C HIS A 300 -13.82 -14.30 -28.59
N TRP A 301 -12.74 -14.28 -29.37
CA TRP A 301 -11.88 -15.45 -29.51
C TRP A 301 -11.08 -15.64 -28.23
N GLN A 302 -11.03 -16.88 -27.75
CA GLN A 302 -10.47 -17.24 -26.46
C GLN A 302 -9.50 -18.41 -26.63
N LEU A 303 -8.32 -18.27 -26.03
CA LEU A 303 -7.44 -19.39 -25.70
C LEU A 303 -7.52 -19.61 -24.20
N ILE A 304 -8.06 -20.76 -23.77
CA ILE A 304 -8.14 -21.14 -22.36
C ILE A 304 -7.33 -22.39 -22.08
N ILE A 305 -6.56 -22.34 -21.00
CA ILE A 305 -5.75 -23.44 -20.49
C ILE A 305 -6.20 -23.70 -19.06
N PHE A 306 -6.61 -24.94 -18.80
CA PHE A 306 -7.17 -25.35 -17.52
C PHE A 306 -6.67 -26.75 -17.13
N PRO A 307 -6.87 -27.17 -15.86
CA PRO A 307 -6.30 -28.41 -15.36
C PRO A 307 -6.82 -29.64 -16.12
N GLY A 308 -5.92 -30.56 -16.46
CA GLY A 308 -6.27 -31.91 -16.92
C GLY A 308 -6.31 -32.89 -15.75
N SER A 309 -5.28 -33.75 -15.63
CA SER A 309 -5.11 -34.69 -14.52
C SER A 309 -4.36 -34.05 -13.34
N ALA A 310 -5.12 -33.45 -12.41
CA ALA A 310 -4.73 -33.05 -11.04
C ALA A 310 -3.50 -32.13 -10.84
N GLN A 311 -2.86 -31.64 -11.90
CA GLN A 311 -1.74 -30.69 -11.81
C GLN A 311 -2.20 -29.27 -12.18
N PRO A 312 -1.62 -28.23 -11.57
CA PRO A 312 -1.85 -26.86 -12.01
C PRO A 312 -1.40 -26.72 -13.48
N PRO A 313 -2.22 -26.13 -14.36
CA PRO A 313 -1.92 -26.05 -15.79
C PRO A 313 -0.73 -25.13 -16.08
N GLY A 314 -0.43 -24.16 -15.21
CA GLY A 314 0.70 -23.26 -15.36
C GLY A 314 1.51 -23.12 -14.08
N ILE A 315 2.83 -23.05 -14.21
CA ILE A 315 3.76 -22.78 -13.10
C ILE A 315 4.70 -21.66 -13.49
N VAL A 316 4.81 -20.63 -12.63
CA VAL A 316 5.86 -19.61 -12.72
C VAL A 316 6.89 -19.86 -11.62
N LYS A 317 8.15 -20.02 -12.02
CA LYS A 317 9.27 -20.35 -11.13
C LYS A 317 10.14 -19.13 -10.85
N ASN A 318 10.89 -19.19 -9.76
CA ASN A 318 11.95 -18.23 -9.43
C ASN A 318 11.49 -16.77 -9.37
N LEU A 319 10.32 -16.52 -8.76
CA LEU A 319 9.89 -15.15 -8.49
C LEU A 319 10.82 -14.51 -7.45
N PRO A 320 11.35 -13.29 -7.72
CA PRO A 320 12.22 -12.60 -6.76
C PRO A 320 11.57 -12.48 -5.39
N HIS A 321 12.34 -12.81 -4.34
CA HIS A 321 11.93 -12.71 -2.93
C HIS A 321 10.69 -13.53 -2.53
N LEU A 322 10.24 -14.47 -3.35
CA LEU A 322 9.14 -15.36 -3.04
C LEU A 322 9.59 -16.82 -3.19
N SER A 323 9.51 -17.59 -2.11
CA SER A 323 9.95 -18.98 -2.14
C SER A 323 8.94 -19.85 -2.89
N GLY A 324 9.46 -20.78 -3.71
CA GLY A 324 8.64 -21.78 -4.38
C GLY A 324 8.03 -21.29 -5.68
N ASP A 325 7.07 -22.06 -6.16
CA ASP A 325 6.50 -21.94 -7.49
C ASP A 325 5.09 -21.36 -7.42
N LEU A 326 4.82 -20.29 -8.18
CA LEU A 326 3.48 -19.74 -8.32
C LEU A 326 2.67 -20.64 -9.25
N GLN A 327 1.66 -21.29 -8.68
CA GLN A 327 0.74 -22.16 -9.41
C GLN A 327 -0.42 -21.35 -9.98
N ILE A 328 -0.64 -21.48 -11.28
CA ILE A 328 -1.74 -20.86 -12.01
C ILE A 328 -2.76 -21.94 -12.34
N GLU A 329 -4.00 -21.74 -11.90
CA GLU A 329 -5.09 -22.71 -12.08
C GLU A 329 -5.80 -22.54 -13.43
N THR A 330 -5.85 -21.32 -13.97
CA THR A 330 -6.45 -21.07 -15.29
C THR A 330 -5.69 -19.97 -15.98
N ILE A 331 -5.44 -20.14 -17.29
CA ILE A 331 -4.90 -19.09 -18.16
C ILE A 331 -5.96 -18.86 -19.23
N SER A 332 -6.43 -17.62 -19.40
CA SER A 332 -7.38 -17.26 -20.45
C SER A 332 -6.89 -16.00 -21.14
N LEU A 333 -6.59 -16.11 -22.43
CA LEU A 333 -6.25 -14.98 -23.30
C LEU A 333 -7.45 -14.70 -24.21
N LEU A 334 -7.79 -13.42 -24.39
CA LEU A 334 -8.94 -12.98 -25.20
C LEU A 334 -8.52 -12.06 -26.35
N SER A 335 -9.25 -12.12 -27.46
CA SER A 335 -8.99 -11.29 -28.66
C SER A 335 -9.13 -9.79 -28.47
N ASN A 336 -9.83 -9.36 -27.42
CA ASN A 336 -9.96 -7.95 -27.06
C ASN A 336 -8.74 -7.42 -26.27
N GLY A 337 -7.78 -8.28 -25.94
CA GLY A 337 -6.56 -7.95 -25.21
C GLY A 337 -6.64 -8.18 -23.69
N GLU A 338 -7.75 -8.69 -23.16
CA GLU A 338 -7.84 -9.13 -21.76
C GLU A 338 -7.10 -10.46 -21.55
N ASP A 339 -6.25 -10.50 -20.51
CA ASP A 339 -5.56 -11.72 -20.07
C ASP A 339 -5.93 -12.01 -18.62
N VAL A 340 -6.45 -13.21 -18.36
CA VAL A 340 -6.87 -13.65 -17.02
C VAL A 340 -6.03 -14.83 -16.59
N PHE A 341 -5.33 -14.68 -15.47
CA PHE A 341 -4.60 -15.75 -14.81
C PHE A 341 -5.24 -16.01 -13.44
N GLY A 342 -5.85 -17.19 -13.28
CA GLY A 342 -6.55 -17.58 -12.06
C GLY A 342 -5.61 -18.20 -11.04
N ILE A 343 -5.76 -17.79 -9.78
CA ILE A 343 -5.17 -18.46 -8.62
C ILE A 343 -6.25 -19.36 -7.99
N GLY A 344 -5.93 -20.62 -7.78
CA GLY A 344 -6.90 -21.58 -7.26
C GLY A 344 -7.07 -21.57 -5.75
N PRO A 345 -8.18 -22.13 -5.22
CA PRO A 345 -8.45 -22.17 -3.79
C PRO A 345 -7.40 -22.99 -3.01
N GLY A 346 -6.76 -23.95 -3.68
CA GLY A 346 -5.66 -24.77 -3.18
C GLY A 346 -4.27 -24.14 -3.33
N ALA A 347 -4.16 -22.85 -3.66
CA ALA A 347 -2.87 -22.20 -3.84
C ALA A 347 -1.94 -22.40 -2.64
N THR A 348 -0.71 -22.81 -2.95
CA THR A 348 0.30 -23.15 -1.94
C THR A 348 0.78 -21.87 -1.23
N GLN A 349 0.96 -21.97 0.08
CA GLN A 349 1.57 -20.91 0.87
C GLN A 349 3.07 -20.82 0.56
N MET A 350 3.56 -19.60 0.33
CA MET A 350 4.94 -19.28 -0.01
C MET A 350 5.58 -18.45 1.11
N GLN A 351 6.90 -18.34 1.15
CA GLN A 351 7.63 -17.43 2.04
C GLN A 351 8.05 -16.17 1.28
N LEU A 352 7.60 -15.02 1.76
CA LEU A 352 8.00 -13.70 1.28
C LEU A 352 9.25 -13.24 2.04
N TYR A 353 10.31 -12.89 1.30
CA TYR A 353 11.64 -12.53 1.81
C TYR A 353 12.19 -13.54 2.83
N ASN A 354 11.83 -14.83 2.72
CA ASN A 354 12.14 -15.88 3.70
C ASN A 354 11.75 -15.53 5.16
N THR A 355 10.83 -14.58 5.36
CA THR A 355 10.52 -13.96 6.65
C THR A 355 9.08 -14.24 7.07
N VAL A 356 8.12 -14.02 6.17
CA VAL A 356 6.68 -14.18 6.46
C VAL A 356 6.01 -15.08 5.44
N SER A 357 4.93 -15.72 5.85
CA SER A 357 4.16 -16.57 4.96
C SER A 357 3.16 -15.76 4.15
N PHE A 358 3.08 -15.99 2.85
CA PHE A 358 2.17 -15.33 1.91
C PHE A 358 1.34 -16.38 1.16
N LYS A 359 0.02 -16.22 1.15
CA LYS A 359 -0.90 -17.04 0.34
C LYS A 359 -1.55 -16.16 -0.74
N PRO A 360 -1.26 -16.39 -2.03
CA PRO A 360 -1.87 -15.63 -3.11
C PRO A 360 -3.36 -15.96 -3.22
N LEU A 361 -4.15 -14.96 -3.62
CA LEU A 361 -5.60 -15.08 -3.81
C LEU A 361 -6.03 -14.58 -5.19
N LEU A 362 -5.44 -13.47 -5.63
CA LEU A 362 -5.75 -12.84 -6.91
C LEU A 362 -4.48 -12.47 -7.65
N LEU A 363 -4.57 -12.50 -8.97
CA LEU A 363 -3.50 -12.09 -9.86
C LEU A 363 -4.11 -11.16 -10.92
N SER A 364 -3.43 -10.04 -11.17
CA SER A 364 -3.77 -9.10 -12.23
C SER A 364 -2.52 -8.72 -13.03
N THR A 365 -2.65 -8.64 -14.34
CA THR A 365 -1.57 -8.20 -15.23
C THR A 365 -1.56 -6.67 -15.36
N ILE A 366 -0.37 -6.10 -15.57
CA ILE A 366 -0.16 -4.69 -15.91
C ILE A 366 0.82 -4.61 -17.11
N PRO A 367 0.91 -3.50 -17.87
CA PRO A 367 1.69 -3.45 -19.11
C PRO A 367 3.14 -3.98 -19.00
N ASP A 368 3.83 -3.68 -17.90
CA ASP A 368 5.24 -4.06 -17.67
C ASP A 368 5.44 -5.04 -16.50
N GLY A 369 4.40 -5.80 -16.12
CA GLY A 369 4.47 -6.65 -14.93
C GLY A 369 3.16 -7.33 -14.51
N PHE A 370 3.06 -7.68 -13.25
CA PHE A 370 1.84 -8.24 -12.66
C PHE A 370 1.79 -7.98 -11.15
N VAL A 371 0.59 -8.08 -10.58
CA VAL A 371 0.34 -7.89 -9.16
C VAL A 371 -0.30 -9.15 -8.59
N LEU A 372 0.27 -9.66 -7.49
CA LEU A 372 -0.33 -10.72 -6.68
C LEU A 372 -0.95 -10.10 -5.44
N SER A 373 -2.25 -10.29 -5.23
CA SER A 373 -2.91 -9.92 -3.98
C SER A 373 -3.13 -11.17 -3.14
N GLY A 374 -2.87 -11.09 -1.85
CA GLY A 374 -2.94 -12.25 -0.97
C GLY A 374 -2.92 -11.91 0.51
N GLY A 375 -2.99 -12.95 1.34
CA GLY A 375 -2.89 -12.85 2.79
C GLY A 375 -1.48 -13.13 3.28
N VAL A 376 -0.98 -12.30 4.20
CA VAL A 376 0.28 -12.50 4.91
C VAL A 376 0.01 -12.93 6.34
N ASN A 377 0.82 -13.88 6.81
CA ASN A 377 0.81 -14.41 8.16
C ASN A 377 2.14 -14.11 8.83
N PHE A 378 2.06 -13.46 9.98
CA PHE A 378 3.17 -13.26 10.90
C PHE A 378 3.03 -14.24 12.07
N ASP A 379 4.14 -14.83 12.51
CA ASP A 379 4.19 -15.61 13.76
C ASP A 379 4.44 -14.66 14.95
N ILE A 380 3.64 -13.59 15.04
CA ILE A 380 3.67 -12.59 16.11
C ILE A 380 2.40 -12.76 16.95
N PRO A 381 2.48 -12.85 18.30
CA PRO A 381 1.30 -13.00 19.15
C PRO A 381 0.30 -11.86 18.95
N ASN A 382 -0.99 -12.21 18.97
CA ASN A 382 -2.12 -11.29 18.83
C ASN A 382 -2.22 -10.53 17.50
N VAL A 383 -1.38 -10.85 16.50
CA VAL A 383 -1.55 -10.35 15.13
C VAL A 383 -2.53 -11.25 14.38
N LYS A 384 -3.50 -10.63 13.70
CA LYS A 384 -4.48 -11.35 12.88
C LYS A 384 -3.78 -12.09 11.73
N GLN A 385 -4.22 -13.31 11.46
CA GLN A 385 -3.76 -14.08 10.31
C GLN A 385 -4.48 -13.62 9.02
N GLY A 386 -3.78 -13.67 7.89
CA GLY A 386 -4.30 -13.35 6.56
C GLY A 386 -4.41 -11.85 6.32
N LEU A 387 -3.45 -11.06 6.80
CA LEU A 387 -3.40 -9.62 6.55
C LEU A 387 -3.24 -9.36 5.05
N GLY A 388 -4.14 -8.58 4.46
CA GLY A 388 -4.11 -8.30 3.03
C GLY A 388 -2.87 -7.47 2.64
N THR A 389 -2.20 -7.88 1.56
CA THR A 389 -1.16 -7.08 0.89
C THR A 389 -1.19 -7.34 -0.62
N ARG A 390 -0.49 -6.49 -1.38
CA ARG A 390 -0.23 -6.65 -2.80
C ARG A 390 1.28 -6.69 -3.05
N LEU A 391 1.70 -7.67 -3.84
CA LEU A 391 3.06 -7.85 -4.34
C LEU A 391 3.08 -7.42 -5.80
N SER A 392 3.68 -6.29 -6.10
CA SER A 392 3.76 -5.74 -7.45
C SER A 392 5.12 -6.05 -8.05
N TYR A 393 5.14 -6.90 -9.07
CA TYR A 393 6.32 -7.18 -9.88
C TYR A 393 6.30 -6.28 -11.10
N SER A 394 7.35 -5.48 -11.28
CA SER A 394 7.50 -4.60 -12.44
C SER A 394 8.91 -4.70 -13.00
N LYS A 395 9.06 -4.52 -14.31
CA LYS A 395 10.36 -4.56 -14.96
C LYS A 395 11.01 -3.18 -14.94
N SER A 396 12.13 -3.04 -14.24
CA SER A 396 12.98 -1.84 -14.27
C SER A 396 14.38 -2.20 -14.77
N SER A 397 14.86 -1.53 -15.81
CA SER A 397 16.22 -1.72 -16.36
C SER A 397 16.61 -3.17 -16.69
N GLY A 398 15.65 -4.03 -17.05
CA GLY A 398 15.88 -5.44 -17.38
C GLY A 398 15.79 -6.43 -16.22
N ASN A 399 15.72 -5.96 -14.98
CA ASN A 399 15.48 -6.78 -13.78
C ASN A 399 14.04 -6.57 -13.28
N TYR A 400 13.50 -7.57 -12.59
CA TYR A 400 12.19 -7.47 -11.96
C TYR A 400 12.34 -7.00 -10.53
N ASP A 401 11.77 -5.84 -10.24
CA ASP A 401 11.67 -5.31 -8.88
C ASP A 401 10.35 -5.73 -8.26
N LEU A 402 10.40 -6.14 -6.99
CA LEU A 402 9.23 -6.42 -6.17
C LEU A 402 8.97 -5.22 -5.25
N PHE A 403 7.79 -4.62 -5.37
CA PHE A 403 7.23 -3.72 -4.38
C PHE A 403 6.16 -4.41 -3.55
N VAL A 404 6.22 -4.26 -2.23
CA VAL A 404 5.25 -4.83 -1.28
C VAL A 404 4.46 -3.69 -0.66
N ASP A 405 3.13 -3.70 -0.84
CA ASP A 405 2.27 -2.76 -0.15
C ASP A 405 2.40 -2.94 1.38
N PRO A 406 2.44 -1.85 2.17
CA PRO A 406 2.63 -1.93 3.61
C PRO A 406 1.49 -2.70 4.27
N ILE A 407 1.85 -3.46 5.29
CA ILE A 407 0.96 -4.42 5.94
C ILE A 407 0.50 -3.84 7.27
N ASP A 408 -0.81 -3.80 7.51
CA ASP A 408 -1.39 -3.32 8.77
C ASP A 408 -1.32 -4.39 9.86
N ILE A 409 -0.13 -4.51 10.47
CA ILE A 409 0.19 -5.48 11.52
C ILE A 409 -0.20 -5.02 12.94
N ASN A 410 -1.33 -4.32 13.10
CA ASN A 410 -1.78 -3.88 14.42
C ASN A 410 -2.10 -5.06 15.37
N PHE A 411 -1.90 -4.85 16.67
CA PHE A 411 -2.25 -5.81 17.72
C PHE A 411 -2.37 -5.14 19.10
N GLN A 412 -2.95 -5.89 20.04
CA GLN A 412 -2.98 -5.55 21.46
C GLN A 412 -2.09 -6.53 22.24
N GLY A 413 -1.11 -6.00 22.97
CA GLY A 413 -0.27 -6.74 23.91
C GLY A 413 -0.82 -6.72 25.33
N LEU A 414 -0.01 -7.17 26.30
CA LEU A 414 -0.37 -7.13 27.71
C LEU A 414 -0.53 -5.69 28.23
N GLY A 415 -1.35 -5.53 29.27
CA GLY A 415 -1.61 -4.22 29.87
C GLY A 415 -2.38 -3.26 28.96
N ASN A 416 -3.16 -3.78 28.01
CA ASN A 416 -3.92 -3.01 27.02
C ASN A 416 -3.08 -2.11 26.10
N VAL A 417 -1.79 -2.43 25.95
CA VAL A 417 -0.89 -1.73 25.03
C VAL A 417 -1.26 -2.05 23.59
N LEU A 418 -1.59 -1.02 22.81
CA LEU A 418 -1.88 -1.12 21.38
C LEU A 418 -0.64 -0.74 20.58
N PHE A 419 -0.25 -1.59 19.63
CA PHE A 419 0.70 -1.23 18.59
C PHE A 419 -0.04 -0.84 17.31
N LYS A 420 0.32 0.32 16.75
CA LYS A 420 -0.23 0.85 15.49
C LYS A 420 0.92 1.12 14.51
N PRO A 421 0.97 0.44 13.35
CA PRO A 421 2.04 0.66 12.39
C PRO A 421 1.85 1.98 11.62
N ASP A 422 2.96 2.67 11.37
CA ASP A 422 3.02 3.72 10.36
C ASP A 422 3.20 3.05 8.99
N LEU A 423 2.23 3.17 8.08
CA LEU A 423 2.27 2.43 6.82
C LEU A 423 3.21 3.07 5.78
N TYR A 424 3.09 4.39 5.59
CA TYR A 424 3.80 5.10 4.52
C TYR A 424 4.66 6.25 5.07
N LYS A 425 5.83 6.43 4.47
CA LYS A 425 6.64 7.66 4.59
C LYS A 425 6.20 8.67 3.53
N ASN A 426 5.91 8.20 2.33
CA ASN A 426 5.27 8.92 1.22
C ASN A 426 4.56 7.89 0.30
N LEU A 427 3.98 8.34 -0.82
CA LEU A 427 3.20 7.46 -1.73
C LEU A 427 4.00 6.24 -2.26
N ASN A 428 5.33 6.30 -2.30
CA ASN A 428 6.19 5.27 -2.92
C ASN A 428 7.19 4.63 -1.94
N GLU A 429 7.25 5.09 -0.69
CA GLU A 429 8.15 4.56 0.35
C GLU A 429 7.34 4.15 1.58
N THR A 430 7.47 2.88 1.97
CA THR A 430 6.90 2.33 3.20
C THR A 430 7.78 2.64 4.40
N LYS A 431 7.19 2.70 5.61
CA LYS A 431 7.98 2.66 6.87
C LYS A 431 8.15 1.22 7.37
N GLN A 432 8.13 0.28 6.44
CA GLN A 432 8.28 -1.15 6.68
C GLN A 432 9.37 -1.68 5.76
N ALA A 433 10.18 -2.59 6.26
CA ALA A 433 11.28 -3.16 5.48
C ALA A 433 11.43 -4.65 5.77
N PHE A 434 11.85 -5.38 4.74
CA PHE A 434 12.27 -6.77 4.80
C PHE A 434 13.77 -6.85 4.57
N ASP A 435 14.47 -7.62 5.41
CA ASP A 435 15.84 -8.04 5.22
C ASP A 435 15.86 -9.56 5.02
N GLU A 436 15.99 -9.99 3.78
CA GLU A 436 15.96 -11.41 3.41
C GLU A 436 17.09 -12.22 4.04
N ASN A 437 18.28 -11.62 4.12
CA ASN A 437 19.48 -12.29 4.62
C ASN A 437 19.37 -12.52 6.13
N ALA A 438 18.89 -11.51 6.85
CA ALA A 438 18.60 -11.62 8.27
C ALA A 438 17.28 -12.37 8.57
N ARG A 439 16.42 -12.59 7.56
CA ARG A 439 15.03 -13.08 7.70
C ARG A 439 14.24 -12.24 8.69
N ARG A 440 14.32 -10.92 8.51
CA ARG A 440 13.82 -9.93 9.46
C ARG A 440 12.83 -8.99 8.80
N PHE A 441 11.76 -8.69 9.51
CA PHE A 441 10.82 -7.63 9.17
C PHE A 441 10.91 -6.53 10.22
N THR A 442 10.86 -5.28 9.76
CA THR A 442 10.82 -4.11 10.64
C THR A 442 9.69 -3.17 10.26
N ALA A 443 9.00 -2.61 11.24
CA ALA A 443 7.94 -1.63 11.03
C ALA A 443 8.02 -0.51 12.07
N TYR A 444 8.05 0.74 11.61
CA TYR A 444 7.84 1.88 12.50
C TYR A 444 6.36 1.98 12.88
N GLY A 445 6.09 2.52 14.06
CA GLY A 445 4.73 2.75 14.53
C GLY A 445 4.71 3.44 15.87
N THR A 446 3.57 3.34 16.55
CA THR A 446 3.40 3.82 17.91
C THR A 446 2.91 2.72 18.83
N VAL A 447 3.31 2.80 20.11
CA VAL A 447 2.66 2.10 21.21
C VAL A 447 1.91 3.09 22.09
N GLU A 448 0.71 2.74 22.51
CA GLU A 448 -0.09 3.53 23.44
C GLU A 448 -0.90 2.62 24.36
N GLU A 449 -1.31 3.17 25.48
CA GLU A 449 -2.38 2.62 26.32
C GLU A 449 -3.52 3.64 26.29
N PRO A 450 -4.63 3.36 25.58
CA PRO A 450 -5.67 4.34 25.34
C PRO A 450 -6.18 5.01 26.61
N GLY A 451 -6.04 6.34 26.68
CA GLY A 451 -6.50 7.15 27.81
C GLY A 451 -5.56 7.19 29.02
N LEU A 452 -4.44 6.47 28.99
CA LEU A 452 -3.42 6.48 30.05
C LEU A 452 -2.06 6.93 29.50
N LEU A 453 -1.46 6.19 28.56
CA LEU A 453 -0.16 6.51 27.95
C LEU A 453 -0.34 7.26 26.62
N GLU A 454 0.31 8.42 26.47
CA GLU A 454 0.41 9.10 25.17
C GLU A 454 1.19 8.24 24.16
N PRO A 455 0.91 8.33 22.84
CA PRO A 455 1.60 7.54 21.82
C PRO A 455 3.13 7.73 21.84
N VAL A 456 3.86 6.65 22.07
CA VAL A 456 5.34 6.60 21.99
C VAL A 456 5.72 6.01 20.63
N GLN A 457 6.66 6.63 19.92
CA GLN A 457 7.08 6.09 18.61
C GLN A 457 8.12 5.01 18.80
N VAL A 458 7.95 3.94 18.05
CA VAL A 458 8.71 2.70 18.22
C VAL A 458 9.12 2.10 16.90
N LEU A 459 10.06 1.17 16.98
CA LEU A 459 10.39 0.24 15.92
C LEU A 459 10.05 -1.18 16.38
N LEU A 460 9.12 -1.83 15.67
CA LEU A 460 8.90 -3.26 15.77
C LEU A 460 9.94 -3.98 14.90
N THR A 461 10.52 -5.04 15.45
CA THR A 461 11.42 -5.96 14.74
C THR A 461 10.95 -7.38 14.97
N TYR A 462 10.62 -8.10 13.89
CA TYR A 462 10.32 -9.52 13.89
C TYR A 462 11.46 -10.28 13.21
N ASP A 463 12.05 -11.26 13.89
CA ASP A 463 13.09 -12.13 13.34
C ASP A 463 12.56 -13.54 13.19
N ALA A 464 12.31 -13.95 11.93
CA ALA A 464 11.67 -15.22 11.63
C ALA A 464 12.59 -16.42 11.92
N LYS A 465 13.92 -16.21 11.96
CA LYS A 465 14.89 -17.27 12.27
C LYS A 465 14.88 -17.64 13.75
N PHE A 466 14.84 -16.63 14.62
CA PHE A 466 14.84 -16.85 16.08
C PHE A 466 13.43 -16.92 16.67
N LYS A 467 12.39 -16.65 15.86
CA LYS A 467 10.99 -16.62 16.30
C LYS A 467 10.78 -15.68 17.49
N ASN A 468 11.42 -14.52 17.43
CA ASN A 468 11.27 -13.47 18.42
C ASN A 468 10.79 -12.18 17.78
N THR A 469 10.03 -11.42 18.56
CA THR A 469 9.57 -10.09 18.18
C THR A 469 9.93 -9.13 19.29
N LYS A 470 10.37 -7.93 18.94
CA LYS A 470 10.65 -6.87 19.91
C LYS A 470 10.14 -5.54 19.40
N ILE A 471 9.71 -4.72 20.33
CA ILE A 471 9.47 -3.29 20.16
C ILE A 471 10.55 -2.57 20.95
N ILE A 472 11.20 -1.62 20.31
CA ILE A 472 12.14 -0.70 20.93
C ILE A 472 11.77 0.73 20.60
N HIS A 473 12.31 1.69 21.34
CA HIS A 473 12.21 3.10 20.97
C HIS A 473 12.65 3.33 19.52
N SER A 474 11.97 4.24 18.83
CA SER A 474 12.27 4.53 17.42
C SER A 474 13.66 5.18 17.29
N PRO A 475 14.56 4.61 16.47
CA PRO A 475 15.84 5.25 16.15
C PRO A 475 15.70 6.60 15.42
N LEU A 476 14.53 6.87 14.82
CA LEU A 476 14.25 8.12 14.11
C LEU A 476 13.86 9.26 15.05
N THR A 477 13.49 8.95 16.30
CA THR A 477 13.09 9.94 17.30
C THR A 477 13.73 9.66 18.66
N PRO A 478 15.06 9.78 18.76
CA PRO A 478 15.79 9.45 20.00
C PRO A 478 15.47 10.37 21.19
N ASN A 479 14.96 11.58 20.93
CA ASN A 479 14.65 12.59 21.95
C ASN A 479 13.14 12.71 22.22
N GLN A 480 12.41 11.60 22.15
CA GLN A 480 10.98 11.61 22.51
C GLN A 480 10.76 11.98 23.97
N THR A 481 9.57 12.54 24.22
CA THR A 481 9.10 12.92 25.54
C THR A 481 7.73 12.31 25.84
N ILE A 482 7.44 12.07 27.12
CA ILE A 482 6.10 11.75 27.63
C ILE A 482 5.73 12.84 28.63
N LYS A 483 4.57 13.48 28.47
CA LYS A 483 4.19 14.59 29.36
C LYS A 483 3.83 14.12 30.76
N ILE A 484 4.22 14.92 31.75
CA ILE A 484 3.75 14.84 33.14
C ILE A 484 3.03 16.14 33.43
N GLY A 485 1.79 16.27 32.96
CA GLY A 485 0.91 17.38 33.33
C GLY A 485 0.71 18.37 32.20
N ASN A 486 1.48 19.46 32.17
CA ASN A 486 1.40 20.47 31.12
C ASN A 486 2.55 20.33 30.10
N ALA A 487 2.60 21.22 29.11
CA ALA A 487 3.60 21.17 28.04
C ALA A 487 5.06 21.29 28.52
N ASN A 488 5.28 21.81 29.73
CA ASN A 488 6.61 22.14 30.22
C ASN A 488 7.21 21.06 31.12
N THR A 489 6.43 20.08 31.58
CA THR A 489 6.85 19.04 32.54
C THR A 489 6.72 17.67 31.88
N TYR A 490 7.82 16.91 31.79
CA TYR A 490 7.88 15.70 30.97
C TYR A 490 8.98 14.73 31.41
N LEU A 491 8.84 13.49 30.97
CA LEU A 491 9.93 12.53 30.90
C LEU A 491 10.64 12.70 29.56
N SER A 492 11.93 13.01 29.57
CA SER A 492 12.75 13.11 28.36
C SER A 492 13.57 11.84 28.11
N ASN A 493 14.18 11.73 26.93
CA ASN A 493 15.04 10.60 26.56
C ASN A 493 14.33 9.25 26.73
N ILE A 494 13.10 9.17 26.22
CA ILE A 494 12.26 7.98 26.36
C ILE A 494 12.93 6.78 25.69
N ASN A 495 13.15 5.74 26.49
CA ASN A 495 13.59 4.44 26.00
C ASN A 495 12.57 3.39 26.43
N CYS A 496 11.88 2.78 25.46
CA CYS A 496 10.91 1.73 25.70
C CYS A 496 11.38 0.39 25.14
N ALA A 497 10.87 -0.69 25.75
CA ALA A 497 11.12 -2.05 25.33
C ALA A 497 9.91 -2.93 25.65
N MET A 498 9.61 -3.82 24.71
CA MET A 498 8.61 -4.89 24.85
C MET A 498 9.07 -6.06 24.00
N ASN A 499 9.07 -7.27 24.53
CA ASN A 499 9.47 -8.46 23.78
C ASN A 499 8.28 -9.42 23.68
N ALA A 500 8.31 -10.27 22.67
CA ALA A 500 7.40 -11.38 22.53
C ALA A 500 8.15 -12.64 22.10
N ASP A 501 7.75 -13.75 22.71
CA ASP A 501 7.96 -15.07 22.14
C ASP A 501 6.80 -15.43 21.20
N ILE A 502 6.69 -16.70 20.79
CA ILE A 502 5.60 -17.13 19.90
C ILE A 502 4.23 -17.20 20.59
N LYS A 503 4.18 -17.15 21.93
CA LYS A 503 2.96 -17.36 22.72
C LYS A 503 2.37 -16.05 23.21
N ASN A 504 3.19 -15.14 23.72
CA ASN A 504 2.69 -13.90 24.30
C ASN A 504 3.73 -12.77 24.30
N TRP A 505 3.22 -11.56 24.51
CA TRP A 505 4.01 -10.37 24.78
C TRP A 505 4.34 -10.24 26.27
N ASP A 506 5.52 -9.71 26.58
CA ASP A 506 5.83 -9.14 27.88
C ASP A 506 5.10 -7.80 28.07
N TYR A 507 5.05 -7.29 29.31
CA TYR A 507 4.57 -5.94 29.57
C TYR A 507 5.50 -4.89 28.94
N LEU A 508 4.92 -3.82 28.40
CA LEU A 508 5.69 -2.67 27.93
C LEU A 508 6.40 -2.01 29.11
N THR A 509 7.71 -1.80 28.96
CA THR A 509 8.50 -1.00 29.89
C THR A 509 9.02 0.26 29.20
N PHE A 510 9.06 1.38 29.92
CA PHE A 510 9.70 2.59 29.42
C PHE A 510 10.45 3.33 30.51
N LYS A 511 11.52 4.02 30.12
CA LYS A 511 12.38 4.80 31.00
C LYS A 511 12.54 6.21 30.46
N GLY A 512 12.56 7.20 31.34
CA GLY A 512 12.75 8.60 30.96
C GLY A 512 13.29 9.43 32.11
N ASP A 513 13.89 10.56 31.78
CA ASP A 513 14.47 11.49 32.74
C ASP A 513 13.42 12.53 33.11
N LEU A 514 13.15 12.73 34.40
CA LEU A 514 12.30 13.82 34.87
C LEU A 514 12.91 15.17 34.45
N ASP A 515 12.14 15.95 33.71
CA ASP A 515 12.56 17.23 33.17
C ASP A 515 11.43 18.27 33.25
N GLY A 516 11.79 19.55 33.15
CA GLY A 516 10.81 20.63 33.12
C GLY A 516 10.29 21.11 34.49
N PHE A 517 10.85 20.60 35.58
CA PHE A 517 10.56 21.04 36.96
C PHE A 517 11.49 22.18 37.44
N GLY A 518 12.20 22.83 36.51
CA GLY A 518 13.17 23.92 36.74
C GLY A 518 14.63 23.48 36.58
N ASP A 519 15.42 24.24 35.82
CA ASP A 519 16.72 23.82 35.23
C ASP A 519 17.84 23.47 36.23
N ASP A 520 17.68 23.74 37.52
CA ASP A 520 18.67 23.45 38.57
C ASP A 520 18.10 22.67 39.77
N GLN A 521 16.87 22.13 39.69
CA GLN A 521 16.22 21.50 40.85
C GLN A 521 16.53 20.00 41.02
N MET A 522 16.84 19.28 39.94
CA MET A 522 17.04 17.82 39.97
C MET A 522 18.48 17.42 39.60
N ASP A 523 19.00 16.40 40.30
CA ASP A 523 20.32 15.83 40.04
C ASP A 523 20.30 15.07 38.71
N LYS A 524 21.12 15.50 37.75
CA LYS A 524 21.18 14.91 36.41
C LYS A 524 21.54 13.43 36.42
N ASN A 525 22.21 12.94 37.46
CA ASN A 525 22.59 11.54 37.60
C ASN A 525 21.49 10.68 38.27
N ASN A 526 20.49 11.29 38.91
CA ASN A 526 19.45 10.61 39.69
C ASN A 526 18.06 11.20 39.40
N ARG A 527 17.66 11.18 38.14
CA ARG A 527 16.35 11.66 37.67
C ARG A 527 15.63 10.70 36.72
N ARG A 528 16.21 9.54 36.44
CA ARG A 528 15.68 8.59 35.47
C ARG A 528 14.74 7.60 36.15
N LEU A 529 13.47 7.62 35.75
CA LEU A 529 12.42 6.72 36.23
C LEU A 529 12.15 5.59 35.23
N SER A 530 11.69 4.44 35.72
CA SER A 530 11.37 3.25 34.94
C SER A 530 9.96 2.76 35.24
N PHE A 531 9.10 2.72 34.23
CA PHE A 531 7.70 2.33 34.32
C PHE A 531 7.42 1.02 33.59
N THR A 532 6.39 0.32 34.04
CA THR A 532 5.81 -0.88 33.41
C THR A 532 4.30 -0.69 33.27
N VAL A 533 3.75 -1.04 32.11
CA VAL A 533 2.33 -0.86 31.77
C VAL A 533 1.56 -2.15 32.02
N PHE A 534 0.84 -2.25 33.14
CA PHE A 534 0.04 -3.42 33.52
C PHE A 534 -1.45 -3.32 33.14
N GLY A 535 -1.87 -2.26 32.44
CA GLY A 535 -3.26 -1.75 32.42
C GLY A 535 -3.48 -0.62 33.44
N GLU A 536 -2.46 -0.41 34.27
CA GLU A 536 -2.14 0.76 35.06
C GLU A 536 -0.62 0.93 34.91
N ILE A 537 -0.12 2.17 34.89
CA ILE A 537 1.31 2.42 34.63
C ILE A 537 2.03 2.59 35.97
N LYS A 538 2.88 1.62 36.33
CA LYS A 538 3.54 1.56 37.64
C LYS A 538 5.05 1.58 37.53
N ALA A 539 5.70 2.20 38.51
CA ALA A 539 7.12 2.15 38.74
C ALA A 539 7.38 1.88 40.21
N THR A 540 8.04 0.78 40.54
CA THR A 540 8.28 0.38 41.94
C THR A 540 9.72 0.57 42.34
N ASN A 541 9.96 0.84 43.62
CA ASN A 541 11.29 1.04 44.20
C ASN A 541 12.17 2.03 43.39
N GLN A 542 11.57 3.11 42.91
CA GLN A 542 12.25 4.16 42.17
C GLN A 542 13.03 5.08 43.10
N GLN A 543 13.94 5.85 42.51
CA GLN A 543 14.62 6.93 43.23
C GLN A 543 14.82 8.15 42.34
N PHE A 544 14.80 9.33 42.95
CA PHE A 544 15.37 10.52 42.35
C PHE A 544 15.97 11.42 43.43
N LYS A 545 16.80 12.38 43.03
CA LYS A 545 17.45 13.33 43.95
C LYS A 545 17.23 14.76 43.48
N ALA A 546 16.79 15.60 44.40
CA ALA A 546 16.78 17.05 44.21
C ALA A 546 18.14 17.63 44.61
N ASN A 547 18.65 18.64 43.89
CA ASN A 547 20.00 19.19 44.11
C ASN A 547 20.19 19.80 45.50
N SER A 548 19.13 20.33 46.10
CA SER A 548 19.14 20.94 47.44
C SER A 548 19.00 19.94 48.59
N ILE A 549 18.93 18.63 48.30
CA ILE A 549 18.73 17.57 49.30
C ILE A 549 19.86 16.54 49.18
N SER A 550 20.60 16.33 50.27
CA SER A 550 21.76 15.43 50.28
C SER A 550 21.37 13.96 50.08
N THR A 551 20.19 13.57 50.56
CA THR A 551 19.67 12.21 50.52
C THR A 551 18.69 12.05 49.35
N PRO A 552 18.92 11.10 48.41
CA PRO A 552 17.92 10.76 47.40
C PRO A 552 16.60 10.29 48.03
N PHE A 553 15.48 10.61 47.40
CA PHE A 553 14.21 9.97 47.70
C PHE A 553 14.20 8.62 46.99
N GLY A 554 14.43 7.53 47.72
CA GLY A 554 14.47 6.16 47.18
C GLY A 554 13.44 5.25 47.82
N GLY A 555 13.02 4.19 47.12
CA GLY A 555 11.90 3.35 47.56
C GLY A 555 10.53 3.93 47.17
N LEU A 556 10.50 4.71 46.09
CA LEU A 556 9.28 5.32 45.57
C LEU A 556 8.48 4.32 44.74
N ASP A 557 7.24 4.10 45.15
CA ASP A 557 6.24 3.44 44.31
C ASP A 557 5.37 4.53 43.67
N ILE A 558 5.38 4.57 42.34
CA ILE A 558 4.77 5.64 41.52
C ILE A 558 3.78 5.01 40.54
N THR A 559 2.58 5.57 40.46
CA THR A 559 1.60 5.33 39.43
C THR A 559 1.53 6.55 38.51
N TYR A 560 1.61 6.32 37.20
CA TYR A 560 1.35 7.33 36.19
C TYR A 560 -0.11 7.23 35.72
N GLU A 561 -0.85 8.33 35.83
CA GLU A 561 -2.26 8.40 35.42
C GLU A 561 -2.53 9.74 34.71
N LYS A 562 -2.78 9.69 33.39
CA LYS A 562 -3.20 10.86 32.58
C LYS A 562 -2.30 12.09 32.76
N GLY A 563 -0.98 11.88 32.71
CA GLY A 563 0.00 12.95 32.90
C GLY A 563 0.27 13.30 34.37
N ARG A 564 -0.20 12.52 35.34
CA ARG A 564 0.08 12.74 36.77
C ARG A 564 0.95 11.61 37.29
N LEU A 565 1.98 11.92 38.07
CA LEU A 565 2.72 10.95 38.87
C LEU A 565 2.19 11.02 40.30
N LEU A 566 1.57 9.95 40.74
CA LEU A 566 1.08 9.75 42.10
C LEU A 566 1.98 8.72 42.74
N GLY A 567 2.55 8.99 43.91
CA GLY A 567 3.42 8.00 44.53
C GLY A 567 3.40 8.04 46.03
N SER A 568 4.08 7.06 46.61
CA SER A 568 4.33 7.00 48.03
C SER A 568 5.77 6.58 48.29
N LEU A 569 6.33 7.12 49.35
CA LEU A 569 7.63 6.80 49.89
C LEU A 569 7.42 6.27 51.30
N ASN A 570 7.78 5.01 51.53
CA ASN A 570 7.85 4.48 52.88
C ASN A 570 9.18 4.92 53.50
N MET A 571 9.11 5.84 54.46
CA MET A 571 10.25 6.32 55.21
C MET A 571 10.41 5.44 56.45
N GLU A 572 11.47 4.62 56.50
CA GLU A 572 11.88 3.90 57.70
C GLU A 572 13.19 4.48 58.20
N ASN A 573 13.16 5.20 59.33
CA ASN A 573 14.31 5.94 59.87
C ASN A 573 15.01 6.86 58.83
N PHE A 574 14.24 7.46 57.92
CA PHE A 574 14.77 8.30 56.85
C PHE A 574 15.51 9.52 57.44
N PRO A 575 16.80 9.72 57.12
CA PRO A 575 17.60 10.77 57.74
C PRO A 575 17.26 12.15 57.15
N LEU A 576 16.83 13.08 58.00
CA LEU A 576 16.67 14.50 57.72
C LEU A 576 17.53 15.31 58.70
N GLY A 577 18.79 15.53 58.34
CA GLY A 577 19.76 16.15 59.24
C GLY A 577 20.12 15.21 60.40
N THR A 578 19.97 15.69 61.64
CA THR A 578 20.18 14.89 62.87
C THR A 578 18.95 14.07 63.30
N THR A 579 17.80 14.30 62.67
CA THR A 579 16.53 13.66 62.98
C THR A 579 16.27 12.51 62.01
N THR A 580 15.64 11.44 62.49
CA THR A 580 15.17 10.32 61.65
C THR A 580 13.65 10.32 61.58
N VAL A 581 13.08 10.30 60.39
CA VAL A 581 11.63 10.32 60.16
C VAL A 581 11.13 8.95 59.73
N SER A 582 10.04 8.50 60.35
CA SER A 582 9.37 7.25 60.00
C SER A 582 7.90 7.51 59.67
N GLY A 583 7.42 7.08 58.51
CA GLY A 583 6.05 7.33 58.05
C GLY A 583 5.92 7.17 56.54
N VAL A 584 4.74 7.46 55.99
CA VAL A 584 4.51 7.41 54.55
C VAL A 584 4.43 8.83 54.01
N ALA A 585 5.32 9.19 53.08
CA ALA A 585 5.23 10.44 52.34
C ALA A 585 4.55 10.20 51.00
N ASN A 586 3.45 10.89 50.76
CA ASN A 586 2.78 10.91 49.46
C ASN A 586 3.50 11.87 48.52
N MET A 587 3.48 11.54 47.24
CA MET A 587 4.07 12.30 46.15
C MET A 587 2.99 12.62 45.12
N LEU A 588 2.96 13.87 44.68
CA LEU A 588 2.14 14.31 43.56
C LEU A 588 2.99 15.16 42.63
N MET A 589 3.07 14.78 41.35
CA MET A 589 3.65 15.60 40.29
C MET A 589 2.69 15.67 39.11
N ASP A 590 2.30 16.87 38.71
CA ASP A 590 1.44 17.10 37.54
C ASP A 590 1.62 18.52 36.98
N LYS A 591 0.62 19.00 36.21
CA LYS A 591 0.64 20.31 35.53
C LYS A 591 0.83 21.49 36.49
N ASP A 592 0.51 21.32 37.76
CA ASP A 592 0.57 22.36 38.77
C ASP A 592 1.91 22.36 39.52
N GLY A 593 2.77 21.37 39.29
CA GLY A 593 4.11 21.26 39.84
C GLY A 593 4.38 19.93 40.54
N TRP A 594 5.19 19.93 41.60
CA TRP A 594 5.48 18.76 42.42
C TRP A 594 5.36 19.03 43.92
N ALA A 595 4.90 18.04 44.69
CA ALA A 595 4.82 18.11 46.15
C ALA A 595 5.03 16.75 46.82
N PHE A 596 5.68 16.77 47.97
CA PHE A 596 5.75 15.69 48.96
C PHE A 596 5.02 16.11 50.21
N TYR A 597 4.18 15.23 50.73
CA TYR A 597 3.41 15.51 51.94
C TYR A 597 3.25 14.25 52.78
N SER A 598 3.46 14.38 54.08
CA SER A 598 3.46 13.25 54.99
C SER A 598 2.94 13.66 56.35
N SER A 599 2.26 12.72 57.02
CA SER A 599 2.20 12.65 58.46
C SER A 599 3.13 11.51 58.90
N ALA A 600 4.10 11.83 59.73
CA ALA A 600 5.18 10.93 60.10
C ALA A 600 5.55 11.10 61.58
N THR A 601 6.27 10.13 62.12
CA THR A 601 6.89 10.21 63.44
C THR A 601 8.36 10.55 63.27
N ALA A 602 8.79 11.66 63.86
CA ALA A 602 10.19 12.06 63.90
C ALA A 602 10.81 11.62 65.23
N LYS A 603 11.97 10.95 65.16
CA LYS A 603 12.79 10.51 66.30
C LYS A 603 14.13 11.24 66.30
N ASN A 604 14.75 11.34 67.47
CA ASN A 604 15.98 12.10 67.68
C ASN A 604 15.80 13.58 67.30
N VAL A 605 14.57 14.10 67.44
CA VAL A 605 14.36 15.55 67.37
C VAL A 605 15.19 16.16 68.50
N PRO A 606 16.15 17.06 68.18
CA PRO A 606 17.00 17.65 69.21
C PRO A 606 16.10 18.44 70.14
N VAL A 607 15.96 17.95 71.37
CA VAL A 607 15.42 18.63 72.56
C VAL A 607 16.37 18.29 73.72
N PRO A 608 16.24 18.84 74.95
CA PRO A 608 17.20 18.61 76.03
C PRO A 608 17.47 17.12 76.31
N GLU A 609 16.53 16.24 75.96
CA GLU A 609 16.69 14.79 75.81
C GLU A 609 16.02 14.30 74.50
N PRO A 610 16.68 13.53 73.60
CA PRO A 610 16.12 13.13 72.30
C PRO A 610 14.67 12.63 72.37
N ALA A 611 13.75 13.35 71.73
CA ALA A 611 12.31 13.06 71.78
C ALA A 611 11.78 12.44 70.50
N THR A 612 10.61 11.79 70.64
CA THR A 612 9.80 11.30 69.53
C THR A 612 8.53 12.16 69.43
N VAL A 613 8.25 12.72 68.26
CA VAL A 613 7.09 13.59 68.00
C VAL A 613 6.36 13.18 66.74
N ASN A 614 5.06 13.47 66.67
CA ASN A 614 4.30 13.33 65.44
C ASN A 614 4.38 14.64 64.66
N ALA A 615 4.72 14.54 63.39
CA ALA A 615 4.98 15.68 62.53
C ALA A 615 4.25 15.58 61.19
N GLY A 616 3.80 16.72 60.71
CA GLY A 616 3.42 16.96 59.33
C GLY A 616 4.59 17.57 58.57
N VAL A 617 4.84 17.08 57.37
CA VAL A 617 5.86 17.62 56.47
C VAL A 617 5.23 17.85 55.10
N LEU A 618 5.40 19.06 54.56
CA LEU A 618 5.00 19.46 53.20
C LEU A 618 6.20 20.12 52.52
N ILE A 619 6.62 19.63 51.37
CA ILE A 619 7.77 20.16 50.62
C ILE A 619 7.40 20.15 49.14
N GLY A 620 7.67 21.23 48.41
CA GLY A 620 7.42 21.21 46.96
C GLY A 620 7.51 22.54 46.24
N ASN A 621 7.20 22.48 44.96
CA ASN A 621 6.95 23.59 44.07
C ASN A 621 5.63 23.30 43.31
N TYR A 622 4.49 23.71 43.87
CA TYR A 622 3.15 23.38 43.41
C TYR A 622 2.22 24.60 43.48
N SER A 623 1.34 24.79 42.49
CA SER A 623 0.55 26.02 42.30
C SER A 623 -0.40 26.35 43.46
N SER A 624 -0.92 25.34 44.15
CA SER A 624 -1.80 25.51 45.31
C SER A 624 -1.77 24.29 46.24
N VAL A 625 -1.77 24.51 47.56
CA VAL A 625 -1.85 23.39 48.52
C VAL A 625 -3.26 22.79 48.48
N THR A 626 -3.37 21.53 48.09
CA THR A 626 -4.66 20.84 47.98
C THR A 626 -5.23 20.48 49.35
N ASN A 627 -6.54 20.21 49.42
CA ASN A 627 -7.18 19.73 50.65
C ASN A 627 -6.56 18.42 51.15
N GLU A 628 -6.15 17.55 50.24
CA GLU A 628 -5.48 16.29 50.59
C GLU A 628 -4.12 16.52 51.24
N MET A 629 -3.28 17.37 50.63
CA MET A 629 -1.99 17.77 51.20
C MET A 629 -2.19 18.36 52.60
N LYS A 630 -3.13 19.31 52.72
CA LYS A 630 -3.47 19.96 53.98
C LYS A 630 -3.92 18.97 55.04
N ASN A 631 -4.89 18.11 54.73
CA ASN A 631 -5.45 17.15 55.69
C ASN A 631 -4.40 16.14 56.16
N THR A 632 -3.53 15.70 55.25
CA THR A 632 -2.43 14.77 55.58
C THR A 632 -1.43 15.43 56.51
N VAL A 633 -0.89 16.59 56.13
CA VAL A 633 0.15 17.30 56.89
C VAL A 633 -0.37 17.71 58.27
N LEU A 634 -1.62 18.17 58.34
CA LEU A 634 -2.23 18.63 59.58
C LEU A 634 -2.90 17.48 60.36
N THR A 635 -2.65 16.21 60.05
CA THR A 635 -3.31 15.05 60.71
C THR A 635 -3.23 15.18 62.24
N TYR A 636 -2.03 15.48 62.76
CA TYR A 636 -1.75 15.55 64.19
C TYR A 636 -1.81 16.96 64.78
N ALA A 637 -2.02 17.99 63.95
CA ALA A 637 -2.08 19.37 64.41
C ALA A 637 -3.40 19.66 65.14
N ILE A 638 -3.35 20.34 66.27
CA ILE A 638 -4.46 21.05 66.92
C ILE A 638 -5.02 22.12 65.96
N ASN A 639 -4.16 22.94 65.36
CA ASN A 639 -4.57 23.94 64.39
C ASN A 639 -4.62 23.37 62.97
N LYS A 640 -5.83 23.27 62.40
CA LYS A 640 -6.05 22.74 61.05
C LYS A 640 -5.90 23.81 59.96
N GLU A 641 -4.97 24.75 60.13
CA GLU A 641 -4.66 25.79 59.16
C GLU A 641 -3.19 25.77 58.70
N ILE A 642 -2.99 25.97 57.40
CA ILE A 642 -1.66 26.23 56.83
C ILE A 642 -1.40 27.75 56.74
N PRO A 643 -0.13 28.19 56.75
CA PRO A 643 0.24 29.59 56.57
C PRO A 643 -0.40 30.23 55.33
N ASN A 644 -0.84 31.48 55.46
CA ASN A 644 -1.59 32.17 54.41
C ASN A 644 -0.76 32.37 53.12
N THR A 645 0.57 32.47 53.22
CA THR A 645 1.44 32.52 52.02
C THR A 645 1.22 31.34 51.09
N PHE A 646 1.00 30.12 51.59
CA PHE A 646 0.75 28.95 50.75
C PHE A 646 -0.66 28.91 50.16
N LYS A 647 -1.63 29.58 50.80
CA LYS A 647 -2.99 29.76 50.29
C LYS A 647 -3.01 30.75 49.11
N VAL A 648 -2.20 31.82 49.18
CA VAL A 648 -2.19 32.92 48.20
C VAL A 648 -1.20 32.69 47.06
N ASN A 649 0.01 32.21 47.39
CA ASN A 649 1.14 32.16 46.46
C ASN A 649 1.50 30.73 45.98
N GLY A 650 0.76 29.72 46.45
CA GLY A 650 1.11 28.31 46.23
C GLY A 650 2.27 27.84 47.09
N LEU A 651 2.63 26.56 46.94
CA LEU A 651 3.75 25.91 47.61
C LEU A 651 5.03 26.13 46.80
N LYS A 652 5.99 26.91 47.29
CA LYS A 652 7.35 27.01 46.72
C LYS A 652 8.37 26.96 47.84
N GLY A 653 8.55 25.81 48.46
CA GLY A 653 9.40 25.66 49.64
C GLY A 653 8.93 24.53 50.53
N PHE A 654 8.84 24.78 51.84
CA PHE A 654 8.46 23.77 52.81
C PHE A 654 7.63 24.32 53.97
N TYR A 655 6.82 23.44 54.56
CA TYR A 655 6.09 23.65 55.80
C TYR A 655 6.23 22.39 56.64
N MET A 656 6.56 22.57 57.91
CA MET A 656 6.60 21.48 58.87
C MET A 656 5.82 21.90 60.11
N ILE A 657 5.11 20.94 60.70
CA ILE A 657 4.39 21.10 61.95
C ILE A 657 4.66 19.87 62.79
N ALA A 658 4.88 20.03 64.09
CA ALA A 658 5.05 18.92 65.02
C ALA A 658 4.20 19.15 66.26
N GLY A 659 3.48 18.11 66.68
CA GLY A 659 2.65 18.09 67.87
C GLY A 659 3.08 16.96 68.80
N ARG A 660 2.95 17.19 70.12
CA ARG A 660 3.23 16.19 71.15
C ARG A 660 2.04 16.05 72.10
N ASP A 661 1.60 14.81 72.30
CA ASP A 661 0.63 14.46 73.35
C ASP A 661 1.32 14.12 74.67
N LEU A 662 0.69 14.59 75.77
CA LEU A 662 0.81 14.11 77.17
C LEU A 662 2.04 14.56 78.00
N PRO A 663 1.95 14.48 79.36
CA PRO A 663 2.31 15.59 80.23
C PRO A 663 3.81 15.68 80.60
N LEU A 664 4.24 16.93 80.79
CA LEU A 664 5.40 17.46 81.54
C LEU A 664 6.77 17.65 80.85
N LYS A 665 7.29 18.86 81.14
CA LYS A 665 8.63 19.49 81.03
C LYS A 665 9.36 19.51 79.68
N GLY A 666 9.55 20.74 79.18
CA GLY A 666 10.68 21.15 78.34
C GLY A 666 10.68 20.60 76.92
N LEU A 667 10.12 21.35 75.97
CA LEU A 667 10.39 21.18 74.54
C LEU A 667 11.49 22.20 74.15
N ASP A 668 12.48 21.84 73.33
CA ASP A 668 13.40 22.79 72.66
C ASP A 668 13.71 22.23 71.27
N ILE A 669 12.96 22.56 70.22
CA ILE A 669 13.11 21.89 68.90
C ILE A 669 14.16 22.60 68.05
N ASP A 670 15.41 22.13 67.99
CA ASP A 670 16.41 22.64 67.02
C ASP A 670 16.34 21.86 65.69
N ILE A 671 15.96 22.51 64.58
CA ILE A 671 15.95 21.91 63.25
C ILE A 671 16.94 22.66 62.36
N ASN A 672 18.04 21.98 62.04
CA ASN A 672 19.07 22.45 61.12
C ASN A 672 18.82 21.87 59.72
N VAL A 673 18.13 22.63 58.88
CA VAL A 673 18.13 22.42 57.43
C VAL A 673 19.25 23.28 56.84
N ILE A 674 19.93 22.82 55.79
CA ILE A 674 21.16 23.41 55.19
C ILE A 674 21.11 24.95 55.00
N VAL A 675 19.91 25.54 54.98
CA VAL A 675 19.64 26.97 54.80
C VAL A 675 18.98 27.69 56.00
N ALA A 676 18.67 27.04 57.13
CA ALA A 676 18.14 27.73 58.33
C ALA A 676 18.22 26.86 59.61
N ARG A 677 18.38 27.50 60.77
CA ARG A 677 18.22 26.91 62.12
C ARG A 677 16.91 27.37 62.74
N ALA A 678 15.94 26.49 62.98
CA ALA A 678 14.75 26.85 63.76
C ALA A 678 14.89 26.33 65.20
N TYR A 679 14.49 27.10 66.21
CA TYR A 679 14.38 26.62 67.60
C TYR A 679 13.01 26.95 68.22
N VAL A 680 12.49 26.10 69.12
CA VAL A 680 11.23 26.32 69.87
C VAL A 680 11.31 25.77 71.31
N GLU A 681 11.42 26.62 72.33
CA GLU A 681 11.53 26.24 73.76
C GLU A 681 10.17 26.36 74.51
N VAL A 682 9.66 25.31 75.19
CA VAL A 682 8.36 25.28 75.93
C VAL A 682 8.50 24.63 77.32
N PRO A 683 8.25 25.34 78.45
CA PRO A 683 8.35 24.77 79.79
C PRO A 683 7.23 23.78 80.17
N MET A 684 5.95 23.98 79.80
CA MET A 684 4.83 23.06 80.15
C MET A 684 3.60 23.13 79.19
N ALA A 685 3.07 21.93 78.88
CA ALA A 685 1.76 21.52 78.29
C ALA A 685 1.46 21.76 76.78
N GLY A 686 0.86 20.72 76.15
CA GLY A 686 0.51 20.48 74.73
C GLY A 686 0.60 21.64 73.73
N VAL A 687 1.53 21.53 72.79
CA VAL A 687 1.86 22.55 71.79
C VAL A 687 2.02 21.92 70.40
N ASP A 688 1.34 22.49 69.41
CA ASP A 688 1.78 22.42 68.02
C ASP A 688 2.84 23.48 67.78
N ALA A 689 3.99 23.10 67.23
CA ALA A 689 4.97 24.03 66.72
C ALA A 689 5.08 23.87 65.20
N SER A 690 5.06 24.97 64.45
CA SER A 690 5.15 24.96 63.01
C SER A 690 6.14 25.99 62.48
N PHE A 691 6.75 25.69 61.34
CA PHE A 691 7.67 26.59 60.66
C PHE A 691 7.59 26.39 59.14
N TYR A 692 7.81 27.47 58.40
CA TYR A 692 7.69 27.45 56.95
C TYR A 692 8.62 28.41 56.23
N MET A 693 8.77 28.12 54.94
CA MET A 693 9.45 28.96 53.97
C MET A 693 8.78 28.85 52.61
N ASN A 694 8.52 29.99 51.97
CA ASN A 694 7.92 30.08 50.64
C ASN A 694 8.67 31.10 49.77
N PHE A 695 9.28 30.65 48.69
CA PHE A 695 10.14 31.43 47.78
C PHE A 695 9.34 32.05 46.61
N ALA A 696 8.13 32.51 46.86
CA ALA A 696 7.24 32.98 45.81
C ALA A 696 7.57 34.41 45.31
N ASN A 697 7.45 34.63 44.00
CA ASN A 697 7.51 35.96 43.36
C ASN A 697 8.83 36.73 43.59
N GLY A 698 9.95 36.03 43.75
CA GLY A 698 11.25 36.65 44.02
C GLY A 698 11.39 37.21 45.44
N GLN A 699 10.41 36.96 46.31
CA GLN A 699 10.45 37.27 47.74
C GLN A 699 10.50 35.96 48.54
N THR A 700 11.10 36.00 49.73
CA THR A 700 11.12 34.85 50.65
C THR A 700 10.20 35.16 51.81
N ASP A 701 9.05 34.49 51.83
CA ASP A 701 8.18 34.47 52.99
C ASP A 701 8.65 33.37 53.94
N PHE A 702 8.79 33.67 55.21
CA PHE A 702 9.17 32.68 56.22
C PHE A 702 8.54 33.02 57.55
N GLY A 703 8.27 32.00 58.35
CA GLY A 703 7.64 32.23 59.64
C GLY A 703 7.58 30.98 60.49
N GLY A 704 7.13 31.19 61.71
CA GLY A 704 6.87 30.16 62.70
C GLY A 704 5.57 30.45 63.42
N GLY A 705 4.91 29.40 63.88
CA GLY A 705 3.65 29.51 64.57
C GLY A 705 3.53 28.44 65.63
N MET A 706 2.72 28.72 66.64
CA MET A 706 2.52 27.83 67.75
C MET A 706 1.09 27.92 68.29
N ASP A 707 0.48 26.76 68.52
CA ASP A 707 -0.88 26.64 69.07
C ASP A 707 -0.88 25.72 70.32
N GLY A 708 -1.20 26.28 71.50
CA GLY A 708 -1.08 25.65 72.85
C GLY A 708 -0.35 26.56 73.87
N GLY A 709 -0.59 26.43 75.19
CA GLY A 709 0.03 27.29 76.25
C GLY A 709 0.82 26.48 77.31
N ILE A 710 1.88 26.96 77.98
CA ILE A 710 2.34 28.32 78.35
C ILE A 710 3.88 28.48 78.18
N LYS A 711 4.28 29.71 77.78
CA LYS A 711 5.63 30.31 77.56
C LYS A 711 6.46 29.64 76.47
N VAL A 712 6.62 30.29 75.33
CA VAL A 712 7.41 29.75 74.23
C VAL A 712 8.41 30.75 73.66
N LEU A 713 9.64 30.28 73.47
CA LEU A 713 10.68 30.99 72.74
C LEU A 713 10.80 30.34 71.38
N PHE A 714 10.61 31.07 70.29
CA PHE A 714 10.84 30.53 68.95
C PHE A 714 11.87 31.37 68.23
N GLY A 715 12.64 30.78 67.32
CA GLY A 715 13.52 31.54 66.47
C GLY A 715 13.88 30.82 65.18
N LEU A 716 14.24 31.60 64.17
CA LEU A 716 14.77 31.14 62.89
C LEU A 716 16.08 31.88 62.63
N GLY A 717 17.20 31.18 62.68
CA GLY A 717 18.54 31.69 62.42
C GLY A 717 19.04 31.35 61.02
N ALA A 718 19.51 32.39 60.33
CA ALA A 718 20.39 32.40 59.17
C ALA A 718 19.82 31.95 57.82
N ILE A 719 19.05 32.84 57.19
CA ILE A 719 19.10 33.06 55.74
C ILE A 719 19.68 34.45 55.51
N THR A 720 20.77 34.55 54.73
CA THR A 720 21.40 35.85 54.37
C THR A 720 21.63 36.78 55.57
N CYS A 721 22.11 36.24 56.69
CA CYS A 721 22.34 36.99 57.94
C CYS A 721 21.09 37.57 58.62
N THR A 722 19.90 37.14 58.21
CA THR A 722 18.64 37.46 58.88
C THR A 722 18.33 36.41 59.94
N SER A 723 17.92 36.85 61.13
CA SER A 723 17.42 35.99 62.21
C SER A 723 16.12 36.54 62.80
N LEU A 724 15.16 35.65 62.99
CA LEU A 724 13.92 35.88 63.73
C LEU A 724 14.07 35.27 65.12
N SER A 725 13.65 35.96 66.17
CA SER A 725 13.50 35.35 67.49
C SER A 725 12.33 36.01 68.20
N GLY A 726 11.39 35.23 68.71
CA GLY A 726 10.25 35.70 69.46
C GLY A 726 10.12 35.00 70.81
N SER A 727 9.50 35.68 71.75
CA SER A 727 9.11 35.14 73.04
C SER A 727 7.63 35.41 73.28
N ALA A 728 6.88 34.39 73.65
CA ALA A 728 5.43 34.44 73.72
C ALA A 728 4.95 33.84 75.04
N LEU A 729 4.09 34.55 75.77
CA LEU A 729 3.29 34.00 76.86
C LEU A 729 1.82 34.06 76.42
N ALA A 730 1.24 32.92 76.03
CA ALA A 730 -0.14 32.86 75.57
C ALA A 730 -0.83 31.58 76.04
N THR A 731 -2.14 31.67 76.24
CA THR A 731 -2.98 30.52 76.53
C THR A 731 -3.48 29.87 75.23
N ILE A 732 -3.58 30.59 74.09
CA ILE A 732 -4.12 30.07 72.81
C ILE A 732 -3.56 30.81 71.55
N GLY A 733 -2.48 30.32 70.92
CA GLY A 733 -2.13 30.59 69.50
C GLY A 733 -1.37 31.89 69.13
N ILE A 734 -0.11 31.80 68.68
CA ILE A 734 0.71 32.91 68.14
C ILE A 734 1.39 32.49 66.84
N HIS A 735 1.30 33.34 65.82
CA HIS A 735 1.90 33.15 64.50
C HIS A 735 2.70 34.41 64.11
N GLY A 736 3.95 34.22 63.68
CA GLY A 736 4.85 35.33 63.34
C GLY A 736 5.73 35.01 62.15
N GLY A 737 5.86 35.97 61.23
CA GLY A 737 6.65 35.77 60.02
C GLY A 737 6.94 37.04 59.26
N TYR A 738 7.79 36.93 58.25
CA TYR A 738 8.02 37.92 57.23
C TYR A 738 7.26 37.48 55.98
N GLU A 739 6.26 38.25 55.55
CA GLU A 739 5.44 37.94 54.38
C GLU A 739 5.21 39.18 53.52
N GLY A 740 5.47 39.08 52.21
CA GLY A 740 5.23 40.18 51.26
C GLY A 740 6.02 41.46 51.59
N GLY A 741 7.23 41.30 52.12
CA GLY A 741 8.09 42.41 52.52
C GLY A 741 7.79 43.00 53.91
N ARG A 742 6.84 42.45 54.66
CA ARG A 742 6.33 42.99 55.92
C ARG A 742 6.38 41.96 57.04
N VAL A 743 6.62 42.43 58.26
CA VAL A 743 6.52 41.63 59.47
C VAL A 743 5.06 41.44 59.82
N LYS A 744 4.59 40.20 59.93
CA LYS A 744 3.25 39.89 60.40
C LYS A 744 3.33 39.21 61.76
N LEU A 745 2.50 39.71 62.66
CA LEU A 745 2.23 39.09 63.95
C LEU A 745 0.72 38.97 64.11
N GLU A 746 0.27 37.75 64.29
CA GLU A 746 -1.14 37.39 64.52
C GLU A 746 -1.22 36.53 65.78
N GLY A 747 -2.23 36.77 66.62
CA GLY A 747 -2.49 35.93 67.78
C GLY A 747 -3.94 36.00 68.23
N LYS A 748 -4.36 34.95 68.91
CA LYS A 748 -5.75 34.77 69.37
C LYS A 748 -5.79 34.79 70.90
N GLN A 749 -6.88 35.33 71.46
CA GLN A 749 -7.11 35.46 72.92
C GLN A 749 -6.01 36.24 73.68
N ALA A 750 -5.87 36.08 75.00
CA ALA A 750 -4.95 36.88 75.82
C ALA A 750 -3.49 36.43 75.68
N PHE A 751 -2.59 37.34 75.32
CA PHE A 751 -1.16 37.07 75.16
C PHE A 751 -0.25 38.27 75.52
N SER A 752 1.02 37.98 75.75
CA SER A 752 2.13 38.94 75.71
C SER A 752 3.23 38.36 74.82
N THR A 753 3.59 39.07 73.75
CA THR A 753 4.58 38.61 72.78
C THR A 753 5.62 39.69 72.49
N SER A 754 6.86 39.24 72.27
CA SER A 754 7.89 40.05 71.66
C SER A 754 8.41 39.32 70.43
N LEU A 755 8.56 40.03 69.31
CA LEU A 755 9.21 39.54 68.11
C LEU A 755 10.39 40.42 67.81
N THR A 756 11.57 39.83 67.72
CA THR A 756 12.79 40.50 67.30
C THR A 756 13.21 40.00 65.93
N ILE A 757 13.35 40.92 65.00
CA ILE A 757 13.92 40.67 63.68
C ILE A 757 15.28 41.34 63.62
N LYS A 758 16.30 40.57 63.30
CA LYS A 758 17.64 41.07 63.03
C LYS A 758 17.97 40.76 61.58
N GLN A 759 18.20 41.78 60.77
CA GLN A 759 18.79 41.65 59.45
C GLN A 759 20.27 42.00 59.55
N GLY A 760 21.13 41.08 59.11
CA GLY A 760 22.55 41.32 58.98
C GLY A 760 23.01 41.32 57.53
N VAL A 761 24.27 41.73 57.32
CA VAL A 761 25.00 41.55 56.07
C VAL A 761 26.15 40.57 56.31
N PRO A 762 26.46 39.69 55.33
CA PRO A 762 27.62 38.81 55.42
C PRO A 762 28.92 39.62 55.47
N VAL A 763 29.79 39.30 56.43
CA VAL A 763 31.16 39.82 56.53
C VAL A 763 32.14 38.65 56.58
N LEU A 764 33.43 38.90 56.30
CA LEU A 764 34.50 37.89 56.24
C LEU A 764 34.61 36.98 57.48
N LYS A 765 34.01 37.34 58.62
CA LYS A 765 33.79 36.49 59.80
C LYS A 765 32.36 36.65 60.34
N GLY A 766 31.39 36.04 59.68
CA GLY A 766 30.02 35.90 60.18
C GLY A 766 29.06 36.98 59.67
N CYS A 767 28.04 37.26 60.46
CA CYS A 767 26.97 38.18 60.09
C CYS A 767 27.05 39.44 60.96
N LYS A 768 27.08 40.62 60.34
CA LYS A 768 26.97 41.89 61.07
C LYS A 768 25.54 42.39 60.98
N THR A 769 24.84 42.46 62.12
CA THR A 769 23.48 43.04 62.18
C THR A 769 23.51 44.50 61.72
N VAL A 770 22.74 44.82 60.69
CA VAL A 770 22.57 46.18 60.15
C VAL A 770 21.19 46.76 60.46
N PHE A 771 20.24 45.91 60.82
CA PHE A 771 18.91 46.31 61.27
C PHE A 771 18.42 45.34 62.34
N SER A 772 17.84 45.88 63.42
CA SER A 772 17.24 45.10 64.51
C SER A 772 16.00 45.84 64.98
N GLU A 773 14.82 45.27 64.78
CA GLU A 773 13.58 45.79 65.34
C GLU A 773 12.94 44.75 66.26
N THR A 774 12.44 45.23 67.40
CA THR A 774 11.71 44.43 68.37
C THR A 774 10.31 45.00 68.52
N PHE A 775 9.31 44.19 68.23
CA PHE A 775 7.91 44.54 68.35
C PHE A 775 7.33 43.85 69.57
N GLY A 776 6.79 44.61 70.52
CA GLY A 776 6.09 44.10 71.69
C GLY A 776 4.60 44.35 71.56
N VAL A 777 3.78 43.32 71.75
CA VAL A 777 2.31 43.46 71.74
C VAL A 777 1.73 42.68 72.91
N SER A 778 0.79 43.29 73.64
CA SER A 778 0.02 42.65 74.71
C SER A 778 -1.45 43.07 74.61
N GLY A 779 -2.38 42.13 74.66
CA GLY A 779 -3.82 42.38 74.51
C GLY A 779 -4.65 41.09 74.42
N GLY A 780 -5.98 41.22 74.40
CA GLY A 780 -6.91 40.09 74.31
C GLY A 780 -7.99 40.27 73.24
N PHE A 781 -8.22 39.19 72.47
CA PHE A 781 -8.99 39.05 71.22
C PHE A 781 -8.33 39.67 69.98
N GLU A 782 -8.59 39.04 68.82
CA GLU A 782 -7.77 38.93 67.60
C GLU A 782 -7.07 40.24 67.15
N PHE A 783 -5.76 40.18 66.91
CA PHE A 783 -4.97 41.33 66.46
C PHE A 783 -4.08 40.97 65.26
N LYS A 784 -3.84 41.97 64.40
CA LYS A 784 -2.95 41.86 63.24
C LYS A 784 -2.08 43.11 63.15
N ALA A 785 -0.77 42.95 63.35
CA ALA A 785 0.19 44.04 63.19
C ALA A 785 0.92 43.93 61.84
N LEU A 786 0.97 45.03 61.07
CA LEU A 786 1.76 45.19 59.83
C LEU A 786 2.65 46.44 59.98
N PRO A 787 3.91 46.46 59.50
CA PRO A 787 4.79 47.60 59.68
C PRO A 787 4.63 48.50 58.46
N HIS A 788 3.87 49.58 58.63
CA HIS A 788 4.22 50.95 58.22
C HIS A 788 3.15 51.90 58.78
N HIS A 789 3.60 52.90 59.54
CA HIS A 789 2.89 54.09 60.05
C HIS A 789 1.35 54.04 60.13
N GLU A 790 0.79 53.19 60.99
CA GLU A 790 -0.44 53.39 61.78
C GLU A 790 -0.95 52.02 62.26
N VAL A 791 -1.05 51.83 63.57
CA VAL A 791 -1.73 50.67 64.16
C VAL A 791 -3.23 50.98 64.13
N ASN A 792 -3.94 50.46 63.14
CA ASN A 792 -5.40 50.56 63.07
C ASN A 792 -6.02 49.35 63.78
N PHE A 793 -6.75 49.61 64.86
CA PHE A 793 -7.60 48.63 65.52
C PHE A 793 -8.90 48.50 64.72
N TYR A 794 -9.19 47.32 64.18
CA TYR A 794 -10.51 46.99 63.65
C TYR A 794 -11.27 46.20 64.71
N ILE A 795 -12.44 46.69 65.08
CA ILE A 795 -13.43 45.98 65.89
C ILE A 795 -14.53 45.57 64.89
N ASP A 796 -14.70 44.27 64.68
CA ASP A 796 -15.97 43.70 64.20
C ASP A 796 -16.68 43.07 65.40
#